data_AF-A0A484IHW0-F1
#
_entry.id   AF-A0A484IHW0-F1
#
_cell.length_a   1.000
_cell.length_b   1.000
_cell.length_c   1.000
_cell.angle_alpha   90.00
_cell.angle_beta   90.00
_cell.angle_gamma   90.00
#
_symmetry.space_group_name_H-M   'P 1'
#
loop_
_entity.id
_entity.type
_entity.pdbx_description
1 polymer ?
#
loop_
_entity_poly.entity_id
_entity_poly.type
_entity_poly.pdbx_seq_one_letter_code
_entity_poly.pdbx_strand_id
1 'polypeptide(L)'
;MTSIYDNLHYFYYQMGINLIPMDSRNKRPLVNWKEWQDKVIPNEIFEKLKNEGLFKNGFALFTGRIWRGPNRGKYLICIDIDNNGGMEEFVASFTEIKSIQELSQHTLVVQHEDAKSERAHIYMIVEKPIHKICGISTISIINKEINSELPAIEVKTDSSTLLIGPGSLHKNGFHYEIQGTKSIQILDDKKTSLLKTALDNICLKYNGNYTKYPSLPSLQEMDEDDYLVYAGNNRHLNLLRKIDSWYSLSNKVLTFDELFKRAMTWNDLHCKPPLDENEASILVKQSMGWINTKIDSSLDKGNDNSKVKYEFQKENPKIESIVVDKERIFDKIPDKMLVEYILRIIQKTVKREDSLIRLILYTSLSTFTSDPLNLGIVAPTSEGKTYAVSEVIKLFPKQNVWMIGNMSPKVLIRDKGILVDQNNEPIIERVKEIKSQIEKQKDENIKNDLKERLKALYDDSKVLIDLSNMILVFLEPPHSDTWNILKPILSHDTLEIEHPYVYKTETKGLEVKHIVTRGWPACIFCSAKDDSSWSMWPEIQSRFFITSPNMVKQKYQDSNILIAQKKGLPALVQEQLIISKEDLDLAKECILLLKEELLLNYSNNVWIPFQSILSESLPSEKGPDVRIADRIFSMLVLITKVNSYNRPKLVYGKEILTITLLSDLEEVLKLIHNITGIPSYKVDFLTEIFIPLYLSKKEPLQKDDKSEDRIAVYTNELSDYFKKIKGKSLTTDAIKKIYLMELKNNGLIDDFQSEVDKRKNGYYPIVDVDQFSSTNEKCINYTNLSVDDNKLQFFKLKMSNNYNKIDENWLDFQIIGLIKYGIGRANLFKLLDQGNNQICICRFVKEYNKFGSLSRYFQGVENYVYYSKVFRGIRKL
;
A
#
# COMPACT_ATOMS: atom_id res chain seq x y z
N MET A 1 -46.57 -18.11 -25.29
CA MET A 1 -45.36 -17.36 -24.89
C MET A 1 -45.76 -16.31 -23.87
N THR A 2 -45.11 -16.27 -22.70
CA THR A 2 -45.30 -15.16 -21.75
C THR A 2 -44.74 -13.89 -22.38
N SER A 3 -45.43 -12.75 -22.26
CA SER A 3 -44.93 -11.50 -22.86
C SER A 3 -43.60 -11.13 -22.20
N ILE A 4 -42.65 -10.58 -22.98
CA ILE A 4 -41.39 -10.06 -22.42
C ILE A 4 -41.66 -9.06 -21.28
N TYR A 5 -42.76 -8.31 -21.37
CA TYR A 5 -43.21 -7.36 -20.36
C TYR A 5 -43.71 -8.02 -19.07
N ASP A 6 -44.28 -9.22 -19.14
CA ASP A 6 -44.68 -9.97 -17.94
C ASP A 6 -43.44 -10.40 -17.15
N ASN A 7 -42.39 -10.83 -17.86
CA ASN A 7 -41.11 -11.18 -17.24
C ASN A 7 -40.43 -9.94 -16.66
N LEU A 8 -40.43 -8.80 -17.37
CA LEU A 8 -39.93 -7.53 -16.83
C LEU A 8 -40.61 -7.17 -15.50
N HIS A 9 -41.93 -7.26 -15.45
CA HIS A 9 -42.68 -6.96 -14.23
C HIS A 9 -42.32 -7.94 -13.10
N TYR A 10 -42.28 -9.24 -13.39
CA TYR A 10 -41.91 -10.27 -12.43
C TYR A 10 -40.52 -10.03 -11.83
N PHE A 11 -39.48 -9.89 -12.65
CA PHE A 11 -38.11 -9.77 -12.15
C PHE A 11 -37.84 -8.41 -11.49
N TYR A 12 -38.39 -7.32 -12.03
CA TYR A 12 -38.10 -5.98 -11.51
C TYR A 12 -38.89 -5.68 -10.22
N TYR A 13 -40.20 -5.91 -10.22
CA TYR A 13 -41.08 -5.56 -9.11
C TYR A 13 -41.20 -6.66 -8.06
N GLN A 14 -41.39 -7.92 -8.47
CA GLN A 14 -41.63 -9.01 -7.52
C GLN A 14 -40.32 -9.56 -6.96
N MET A 15 -39.34 -9.84 -7.82
CA MET A 15 -38.04 -10.36 -7.40
C MET A 15 -37.06 -9.26 -6.96
N GLY A 16 -37.30 -8.01 -7.35
CA GLY A 16 -36.51 -6.86 -6.91
C GLY A 16 -35.12 -6.75 -7.53
N ILE A 17 -34.97 -7.26 -8.75
CA ILE A 17 -33.70 -7.32 -9.49
C ILE A 17 -33.58 -6.10 -10.41
N ASN A 18 -32.37 -5.60 -10.63
CA ASN A 18 -32.12 -4.57 -11.65
C ASN A 18 -32.23 -5.19 -13.05
N LEU A 19 -32.90 -4.50 -13.97
CA LEU A 19 -33.04 -4.90 -15.36
C LEU A 19 -32.63 -3.76 -16.29
N ILE A 20 -31.99 -4.08 -17.41
CA ILE A 20 -31.65 -3.11 -18.46
C ILE A 20 -32.10 -3.60 -19.85
N PRO A 21 -32.42 -2.69 -20.78
CA PRO A 21 -32.75 -3.05 -22.15
C PRO A 21 -31.51 -3.57 -22.89
N MET A 22 -31.70 -4.60 -23.71
CA MET A 22 -30.62 -5.29 -24.41
C MET A 22 -31.07 -5.74 -25.79
N ASP A 23 -30.22 -5.54 -26.80
CA ASP A 23 -30.31 -6.31 -28.03
C ASP A 23 -29.79 -7.72 -27.75
N SER A 24 -30.72 -8.62 -27.42
CA SER A 24 -30.40 -9.98 -26.96
C SER A 24 -29.75 -10.84 -28.05
N ARG A 25 -30.08 -10.62 -29.33
CA ARG A 25 -29.49 -11.35 -30.46
C ARG A 25 -28.02 -11.03 -30.64
N ASN A 26 -27.67 -9.75 -30.53
CA ASN A 26 -26.28 -9.28 -30.65
C ASN A 26 -25.55 -9.19 -29.30
N LYS A 27 -26.17 -9.67 -28.23
CA LYS A 27 -25.70 -9.57 -26.84
C LYS A 27 -25.19 -8.17 -26.46
N ARG A 28 -25.89 -7.11 -26.88
CA ARG A 28 -25.47 -5.72 -26.71
C ARG A 28 -26.44 -4.92 -25.81
N PRO A 29 -26.00 -4.41 -24.64
CA PRO A 29 -26.79 -3.49 -23.83
C PRO A 29 -27.12 -2.21 -24.61
N LEU A 30 -28.35 -1.71 -24.47
CA LEU A 30 -28.81 -0.48 -25.15
C LEU A 30 -28.58 0.79 -24.34
N VAL A 31 -28.19 0.64 -23.07
CA VAL A 31 -27.90 1.75 -22.14
C VAL A 31 -26.58 1.49 -21.42
N ASN A 32 -25.97 2.56 -20.90
CA ASN A 32 -24.84 2.40 -19.99
C ASN A 32 -25.35 1.72 -18.70
N TRP A 33 -24.68 0.64 -18.31
CA TRP A 33 -25.15 -0.24 -17.25
C TRP A 33 -24.20 -0.36 -16.06
N LYS A 34 -22.94 0.09 -16.22
CA LYS A 34 -21.90 -0.06 -15.20
C LYS A 34 -22.26 0.63 -13.88
N GLU A 35 -22.97 1.75 -13.96
CA GLU A 35 -23.42 2.48 -12.76
C GLU A 35 -24.48 1.74 -11.94
N TRP A 36 -25.17 0.75 -12.52
CA TRP A 36 -26.25 -0.01 -11.89
C TRP A 36 -25.77 -1.35 -11.30
N GLN A 37 -24.46 -1.60 -11.31
CA GLN A 37 -23.85 -2.79 -10.71
C GLN A 37 -23.97 -2.77 -9.18
N ASP A 38 -23.80 -1.60 -8.56
CA ASP A 38 -23.81 -1.41 -7.10
C ASP A 38 -24.86 -0.38 -6.65
N LYS A 39 -25.75 0.04 -7.56
CA LYS A 39 -26.86 0.95 -7.28
C LYS A 39 -28.19 0.38 -7.75
N VAL A 40 -29.26 0.75 -7.06
CA VAL A 40 -30.62 0.43 -7.48
C VAL A 40 -30.99 1.27 -8.71
N ILE A 41 -31.57 0.64 -9.73
CA ILE A 41 -32.25 1.37 -10.81
C ILE A 41 -33.55 1.95 -10.22
N PRO A 42 -33.77 3.28 -10.26
CA PRO A 42 -35.01 3.91 -9.83
C PRO A 42 -36.21 3.50 -10.70
N ASN A 43 -37.40 3.41 -10.09
CA ASN A 43 -38.64 3.05 -10.81
C ASN A 43 -38.95 4.01 -11.97
N GLU A 44 -38.67 5.30 -11.79
CA GLU A 44 -38.86 6.31 -12.82
C GLU A 44 -38.01 6.03 -14.06
N ILE A 45 -36.73 5.66 -13.87
CA ILE A 45 -35.82 5.31 -14.96
C ILE A 45 -36.29 4.02 -15.65
N PHE A 46 -36.65 3.00 -14.87
CA PHE A 46 -37.12 1.74 -15.42
C PHE A 46 -38.41 1.89 -16.24
N GLU A 47 -39.42 2.58 -15.72
CA GLU A 47 -40.67 2.82 -16.43
C GLU A 47 -40.47 3.72 -17.66
N LYS A 48 -39.54 4.70 -17.60
CA LYS A 48 -39.15 5.47 -18.78
C LYS A 48 -38.61 4.58 -19.90
N LEU A 49 -37.61 3.74 -19.60
CA LEU A 49 -37.00 2.83 -20.59
C LEU A 49 -38.02 1.82 -21.15
N LYS A 50 -38.98 1.40 -20.32
CA LYS A 50 -40.10 0.52 -20.71
C LYS A 50 -41.09 1.22 -21.63
N ASN A 51 -41.50 2.44 -21.30
CA ASN A 51 -42.45 3.22 -22.10
C ASN A 51 -41.85 3.65 -23.44
N GLU A 52 -40.53 3.87 -23.50
CA GLU A 52 -39.79 4.11 -24.75
C GLU A 52 -39.64 2.85 -25.63
N GLY A 53 -40.13 1.69 -25.15
CA GLY A 53 -40.11 0.43 -25.90
C GLY A 53 -38.72 -0.18 -26.08
N LEU A 54 -37.72 0.23 -25.27
CA LEU A 54 -36.33 -0.21 -25.44
C LEU A 54 -36.13 -1.69 -25.10
N PHE A 55 -37.02 -2.28 -24.29
CA PHE A 55 -36.96 -3.71 -23.94
C PHE A 55 -37.55 -4.64 -25.02
N LYS A 56 -38.09 -4.10 -26.12
CA LYS A 56 -38.73 -4.91 -27.18
C LYS A 56 -37.82 -6.00 -27.77
N ASN A 57 -36.51 -5.76 -27.78
CA ASN A 57 -35.50 -6.65 -28.36
C ASN A 57 -34.83 -7.56 -27.32
N GLY A 58 -35.28 -7.54 -26.07
CA GLY A 58 -34.65 -8.27 -24.98
C GLY A 58 -34.34 -7.41 -23.77
N PHE A 59 -34.00 -8.08 -22.67
CA PHE A 59 -33.52 -7.46 -21.46
C PHE A 59 -32.40 -8.29 -20.84
N ALA A 60 -31.56 -7.64 -20.04
CA ALA A 60 -30.64 -8.32 -19.15
C ALA A 60 -30.99 -8.07 -17.70
N LEU A 61 -30.72 -9.08 -16.87
CA LEU A 61 -30.85 -9.04 -15.42
C LEU A 61 -29.47 -9.05 -14.75
N PHE A 62 -29.42 -8.47 -13.56
CA PHE A 62 -28.22 -8.45 -12.72
C PHE A 62 -28.28 -9.58 -11.69
N THR A 63 -27.19 -10.34 -11.57
CA THR A 63 -26.93 -11.17 -10.39
C THR A 63 -26.32 -10.33 -9.27
N GLY A 64 -26.25 -10.87 -8.07
CA GLY A 64 -25.81 -10.17 -6.87
C GLY A 64 -26.96 -9.60 -6.08
N ARG A 65 -26.74 -8.44 -5.45
CA ARG A 65 -27.65 -7.91 -4.42
C ARG A 65 -29.06 -7.65 -4.96
N ILE A 66 -30.06 -8.13 -4.24
CA ILE A 66 -31.48 -7.85 -4.51
C ILE A 66 -31.86 -6.53 -3.82
N TRP A 67 -32.45 -5.62 -4.58
CA TRP A 67 -32.65 -4.22 -4.18
C TRP A 67 -34.03 -3.94 -3.61
N ARG A 68 -35.04 -4.70 -4.04
CA ARG A 68 -36.45 -4.46 -3.73
C ARG A 68 -37.16 -5.77 -3.33
N GLY A 69 -38.41 -5.66 -2.88
CA GLY A 69 -39.24 -6.82 -2.59
C GLY A 69 -38.85 -7.60 -1.33
N PRO A 70 -39.46 -8.79 -1.11
CA PRO A 70 -39.34 -9.56 0.13
C PRO A 70 -37.94 -10.14 0.37
N ASN A 71 -37.13 -10.26 -0.70
CA ASN A 71 -35.77 -10.79 -0.64
C ASN A 71 -34.70 -9.68 -0.62
N ARG A 72 -35.08 -8.43 -0.36
CA ARG A 72 -34.15 -7.29 -0.28
C ARG A 72 -33.00 -7.59 0.68
N GLY A 73 -31.76 -7.37 0.23
CA GLY A 73 -30.55 -7.61 1.01
C GLY A 73 -29.97 -9.02 0.87
N LYS A 74 -30.73 -9.98 0.30
CA LYS A 74 -30.21 -11.27 -0.17
C LYS A 74 -29.55 -11.11 -1.54
N TYR A 75 -29.00 -12.20 -2.07
CA TYR A 75 -28.24 -12.22 -3.32
C TYR A 75 -28.85 -13.22 -4.30
N LEU A 76 -29.12 -12.77 -5.52
CA LEU A 76 -29.44 -13.64 -6.65
C LEU A 76 -28.13 -14.19 -7.23
N ILE A 77 -28.04 -15.50 -7.36
CA ILE A 77 -26.95 -16.16 -8.07
C ILE A 77 -27.48 -16.87 -9.30
N CYS A 78 -26.62 -17.03 -10.30
CA CYS A 78 -26.89 -17.87 -11.45
C CYS A 78 -25.72 -18.82 -11.68
N ILE A 79 -26.04 -20.09 -11.88
CA ILE A 79 -25.10 -21.10 -12.37
C ILE A 79 -25.38 -21.22 -13.86
N ASP A 80 -24.39 -20.82 -14.65
CA ASP A 80 -24.43 -20.73 -16.10
C ASP A 80 -23.68 -21.95 -16.66
N ILE A 81 -24.41 -22.88 -17.28
CA ILE A 81 -23.89 -24.14 -17.79
C ILE A 81 -23.98 -24.12 -19.31
N ASP A 82 -22.85 -24.35 -19.97
CA ASP A 82 -22.68 -24.16 -21.41
C ASP A 82 -22.54 -25.47 -22.22
N ASN A 83 -22.47 -26.64 -21.57
CA ASN A 83 -22.46 -27.95 -22.22
C ASN A 83 -23.10 -29.11 -21.40
N ASN A 84 -23.34 -30.25 -22.06
CA ASN A 84 -23.99 -31.42 -21.45
C ASN A 84 -23.16 -32.01 -20.29
N GLY A 85 -21.83 -32.12 -20.45
CA GLY A 85 -20.95 -32.58 -19.37
C GLY A 85 -21.07 -31.74 -18.10
N GLY A 86 -21.24 -30.41 -18.22
CA GLY A 86 -21.52 -29.54 -17.08
C GLY A 86 -22.85 -29.81 -16.41
N MET A 87 -23.91 -30.13 -17.17
CA MET A 87 -25.22 -30.45 -16.61
C MET A 87 -25.20 -31.79 -15.87
N GLU A 88 -24.60 -32.83 -16.47
CA GLU A 88 -24.48 -34.16 -15.86
C GLU A 88 -23.71 -34.08 -14.55
N GLU A 89 -22.57 -33.39 -14.52
CA GLU A 89 -21.74 -33.25 -13.32
C GLU A 89 -22.45 -32.41 -12.23
N PHE A 90 -23.13 -31.34 -12.62
CA PHE A 90 -23.89 -30.54 -11.67
C PHE A 90 -25.05 -31.32 -11.06
N VAL A 91 -25.83 -32.05 -11.86
CA VAL A 91 -26.94 -32.90 -11.38
C VAL A 91 -26.41 -34.04 -10.51
N ALA A 92 -25.31 -34.69 -10.88
CA ALA A 92 -24.70 -35.78 -10.11
C ALA A 92 -24.26 -35.36 -8.70
N SER A 93 -24.13 -34.06 -8.44
CA SER A 93 -23.83 -33.53 -7.10
C SER A 93 -25.03 -33.55 -6.14
N PHE A 94 -26.24 -33.87 -6.63
CA PHE A 94 -27.46 -33.95 -5.83
C PHE A 94 -27.94 -35.40 -5.72
N THR A 95 -28.27 -35.85 -4.51
CA THR A 95 -28.75 -37.23 -4.26
C THR A 95 -30.21 -37.45 -4.66
N GLU A 96 -31.02 -36.39 -4.65
CA GLU A 96 -32.47 -36.46 -4.82
C GLU A 96 -32.93 -36.03 -6.23
N ILE A 97 -32.07 -35.38 -7.01
CA ILE A 97 -32.40 -34.80 -8.32
C ILE A 97 -31.66 -35.58 -9.41
N LYS A 98 -32.40 -36.15 -10.36
CA LYS A 98 -31.85 -37.03 -11.40
C LYS A 98 -31.69 -36.35 -12.75
N SER A 99 -32.26 -35.16 -12.94
CA SER A 99 -32.13 -34.40 -14.19
C SER A 99 -32.33 -32.89 -13.98
N ILE A 100 -31.89 -32.08 -14.97
CA ILE A 100 -32.18 -30.64 -15.01
C ILE A 100 -33.69 -30.37 -15.08
N GLN A 101 -34.47 -31.23 -15.73
CA GLN A 101 -35.93 -31.11 -15.82
C GLN A 101 -36.62 -31.35 -14.47
N GLU A 102 -36.04 -32.20 -13.62
CA GLU A 102 -36.49 -32.36 -12.24
C GLU A 102 -36.10 -31.14 -11.40
N LEU A 103 -34.85 -30.66 -11.54
CA LEU A 103 -34.39 -29.43 -10.88
C LEU A 103 -35.26 -28.22 -11.25
N SER A 104 -35.73 -28.13 -12.49
CA SER A 104 -36.60 -27.06 -12.97
C SER A 104 -37.98 -27.06 -12.31
N GLN A 105 -38.37 -28.10 -11.58
CA GLN A 105 -39.58 -28.08 -10.74
C GLN A 105 -39.35 -27.38 -9.40
N HIS A 106 -38.09 -27.28 -8.95
CA HIS A 106 -37.71 -26.76 -7.64
C HIS A 106 -37.19 -25.34 -7.66
N THR A 107 -36.51 -24.93 -8.74
CA THR A 107 -36.00 -23.57 -8.90
C THR A 107 -36.12 -23.11 -10.36
N LEU A 108 -35.95 -21.80 -10.57
CA LEU A 108 -35.99 -21.18 -11.89
C LEU A 108 -34.81 -21.66 -12.73
N VAL A 109 -35.12 -22.42 -13.79
CA VAL A 109 -34.17 -22.86 -14.82
C VAL A 109 -34.58 -22.23 -16.14
N VAL A 110 -33.63 -21.63 -16.85
CA VAL A 110 -33.83 -21.05 -18.18
C VAL A 110 -32.94 -21.78 -19.16
N GLN A 111 -33.52 -22.31 -20.25
CA GLN A 111 -32.80 -23.02 -21.30
C GLN A 111 -33.07 -22.41 -22.67
N HIS A 112 -32.14 -22.58 -23.60
CA HIS A 112 -32.34 -22.21 -25.00
C HIS A 112 -33.08 -23.35 -25.70
N GLU A 113 -34.06 -23.02 -26.53
CA GLU A 113 -34.87 -24.05 -27.19
C GLU A 113 -34.07 -24.96 -28.13
N ASP A 114 -33.03 -24.41 -28.78
CA ASP A 114 -32.12 -25.12 -29.68
C ASP A 114 -30.99 -25.89 -28.99
N ALA A 115 -30.88 -25.79 -27.65
CA ALA A 115 -29.79 -26.40 -26.88
C ALA A 115 -30.27 -26.88 -25.50
N LYS A 116 -31.52 -27.35 -25.38
CA LYS A 116 -32.12 -27.81 -24.10
C LYS A 116 -31.34 -28.96 -23.45
N SER A 117 -30.62 -29.76 -24.25
CA SER A 117 -29.77 -30.85 -23.78
C SER A 117 -28.32 -30.45 -23.53
N GLU A 118 -27.97 -29.17 -23.65
CA GLU A 118 -26.58 -28.72 -23.52
C GLU A 118 -26.42 -27.51 -22.61
N ARG A 119 -27.43 -26.64 -22.49
CA ARG A 119 -27.28 -25.36 -21.78
C ARG A 119 -28.38 -25.08 -20.78
N ALA A 120 -28.01 -24.49 -19.65
CA ALA A 120 -28.95 -24.08 -18.61
C ALA A 120 -28.41 -22.90 -17.80
N HIS A 121 -29.27 -21.91 -17.56
CA HIS A 121 -29.10 -20.92 -16.49
C HIS A 121 -29.96 -21.32 -15.31
N ILE A 122 -29.34 -21.57 -14.16
CA ILE A 122 -30.02 -22.03 -12.94
C ILE A 122 -29.93 -20.92 -11.90
N TYR A 123 -31.07 -20.36 -11.51
CA TYR A 123 -31.14 -19.24 -10.59
C TYR A 123 -31.49 -19.68 -9.18
N MET A 124 -30.85 -19.10 -8.18
CA MET A 124 -31.12 -19.33 -6.75
C MET A 124 -30.93 -18.04 -5.96
N ILE A 125 -31.60 -17.91 -4.80
CA ILE A 125 -31.40 -16.80 -3.87
C ILE A 125 -30.68 -17.33 -2.63
N VAL A 126 -29.60 -16.67 -2.24
CA VAL A 126 -28.78 -17.02 -1.07
C VAL A 126 -28.69 -15.84 -0.09
N GLU A 127 -28.53 -16.12 1.19
CA GLU A 127 -28.43 -15.07 2.23
C GLU A 127 -27.11 -14.30 2.16
N LYS A 128 -26.03 -14.97 1.78
CA LYS A 128 -24.69 -14.41 1.62
C LYS A 128 -24.15 -14.76 0.23
N PRO A 129 -23.40 -13.87 -0.43
CA PRO A 129 -22.87 -14.14 -1.75
C PRO A 129 -21.87 -15.31 -1.68
N ILE A 130 -21.90 -16.18 -2.70
CA ILE A 130 -20.90 -17.23 -2.88
C ILE A 130 -19.77 -16.73 -3.78
N HIS A 131 -18.70 -17.51 -3.95
CA HIS A 131 -17.61 -17.10 -4.83
C HIS A 131 -18.03 -17.21 -6.30
N LYS A 132 -17.59 -16.23 -7.10
CA LYS A 132 -17.74 -16.27 -8.56
C LYS A 132 -16.86 -17.39 -9.12
N ILE A 133 -17.37 -18.15 -10.08
CA ILE A 133 -16.61 -19.17 -10.84
C ILE A 133 -16.60 -18.73 -12.31
N CYS A 134 -15.41 -18.70 -12.91
CA CYS A 134 -15.18 -18.20 -14.27
C CYS A 134 -14.81 -19.33 -15.24
N GLY A 135 -15.46 -20.49 -15.14
CA GLY A 135 -15.19 -21.66 -15.99
C GLY A 135 -14.10 -22.60 -15.46
N ILE A 136 -14.01 -23.78 -16.07
CA ILE A 136 -13.04 -24.83 -15.74
C ILE A 136 -12.04 -24.91 -16.90
N SER A 137 -10.79 -24.56 -16.63
CA SER A 137 -9.82 -24.22 -17.70
C SER A 137 -8.77 -25.29 -17.97
N THR A 138 -8.62 -26.30 -17.11
CA THR A 138 -7.54 -27.28 -17.26
C THR A 138 -8.01 -28.69 -16.92
N ILE A 139 -7.56 -29.70 -17.68
CA ILE A 139 -7.59 -31.11 -17.28
C ILE A 139 -6.27 -31.37 -16.55
N SER A 140 -6.32 -31.68 -15.25
CA SER A 140 -5.10 -32.08 -14.54
C SER A 140 -4.43 -33.29 -15.21
N ILE A 141 -3.09 -33.33 -15.23
CA ILE A 141 -2.26 -34.41 -15.81
C ILE A 141 -2.66 -35.82 -15.29
N ILE A 142 -3.30 -35.88 -14.12
CA ILE A 142 -3.77 -37.09 -13.45
C ILE A 142 -4.93 -37.78 -14.19
N ASN A 143 -5.70 -37.06 -15.03
CA ASN A 143 -6.96 -37.56 -15.61
C ASN A 143 -6.97 -37.67 -17.15
N LYS A 144 -5.81 -37.79 -17.81
CA LYS A 144 -5.74 -38.02 -19.28
C LYS A 144 -6.45 -39.30 -19.77
N GLU A 145 -6.93 -40.15 -18.86
CA GLU A 145 -7.72 -41.35 -19.18
C GLU A 145 -9.25 -41.12 -19.23
N ILE A 146 -9.75 -39.94 -18.85
CA ILE A 146 -11.19 -39.68 -18.87
C ILE A 146 -11.60 -39.15 -20.26
N ASN A 147 -12.22 -40.03 -21.06
CA ASN A 147 -12.77 -39.74 -22.39
C ASN A 147 -14.05 -38.87 -22.34
N SER A 148 -14.25 -38.05 -21.30
CA SER A 148 -15.47 -37.25 -21.08
C SER A 148 -15.27 -35.77 -21.42
N GLU A 149 -16.31 -35.13 -21.95
CA GLU A 149 -16.35 -33.70 -22.22
C GLU A 149 -16.04 -32.86 -20.96
N LEU A 150 -15.15 -31.86 -21.05
CA LEU A 150 -14.82 -30.99 -19.91
C LEU A 150 -16.06 -30.15 -19.52
N PRO A 151 -16.54 -30.19 -18.27
CA PRO A 151 -17.74 -29.45 -17.88
C PRO A 151 -17.52 -27.93 -17.97
N ALA A 152 -18.42 -27.23 -18.67
CA ALA A 152 -18.42 -25.77 -18.80
C ALA A 152 -19.45 -25.17 -17.83
N ILE A 153 -18.98 -24.75 -16.65
CA ILE A 153 -19.81 -24.18 -15.58
C ILE A 153 -19.22 -22.86 -15.08
N GLU A 154 -20.05 -21.82 -15.03
CA GLU A 154 -19.73 -20.53 -14.43
C GLU A 154 -20.74 -20.15 -13.34
N VAL A 155 -20.30 -19.40 -12.33
CA VAL A 155 -21.17 -18.91 -11.26
C VAL A 155 -21.12 -17.39 -11.23
N LYS A 156 -22.26 -16.75 -11.50
CA LYS A 156 -22.43 -15.30 -11.49
C LYS A 156 -23.10 -14.85 -10.19
N THR A 157 -22.46 -13.97 -9.42
CA THR A 157 -22.91 -13.62 -8.06
C THR A 157 -22.67 -12.17 -7.62
N ASP A 158 -21.93 -11.36 -8.39
CA ASP A 158 -21.34 -10.10 -7.92
C ASP A 158 -21.64 -8.90 -8.84
N SER A 159 -22.75 -8.96 -9.59
CA SER A 159 -23.20 -7.94 -10.57
C SER A 159 -22.17 -7.53 -11.63
N SER A 160 -21.05 -8.25 -11.75
CA SER A 160 -20.00 -7.99 -12.73
C SER A 160 -20.36 -8.41 -14.16
N THR A 161 -21.42 -9.21 -14.31
CA THR A 161 -21.87 -9.78 -15.59
C THR A 161 -23.39 -9.68 -15.72
N LEU A 162 -23.85 -9.43 -16.95
CA LEU A 162 -25.26 -9.40 -17.31
C LEU A 162 -25.71 -10.76 -17.84
N LEU A 163 -26.88 -11.22 -17.41
CA LEU A 163 -27.51 -12.43 -17.97
C LEU A 163 -28.72 -12.02 -18.80
N ILE A 164 -28.87 -12.66 -19.96
CA ILE A 164 -30.02 -12.41 -20.83
C ILE A 164 -31.27 -12.99 -20.16
N GLY A 165 -32.29 -12.15 -20.05
CA GLY A 165 -33.53 -12.48 -19.36
C GLY A 165 -34.43 -13.41 -20.18
N PRO A 166 -35.23 -14.26 -19.51
CA PRO A 166 -36.14 -15.18 -20.20
C PRO A 166 -37.18 -14.44 -21.03
N GLY A 167 -37.57 -15.04 -22.16
CA GLY A 167 -38.43 -14.44 -23.19
C GLY A 167 -37.65 -13.63 -24.25
N SER A 168 -36.38 -13.31 -24.01
CA SER A 168 -35.51 -12.67 -25.01
C SER A 168 -35.14 -13.65 -26.13
N LEU A 169 -34.64 -13.14 -27.27
CA LEU A 169 -34.26 -13.94 -28.44
C LEU A 169 -32.75 -14.21 -28.46
N HIS A 170 -32.37 -15.47 -28.65
CA HIS A 170 -31.00 -15.89 -28.93
C HIS A 170 -30.60 -15.52 -30.37
N LYS A 171 -29.29 -15.49 -30.65
CA LYS A 171 -28.76 -15.15 -31.99
C LYS A 171 -29.31 -16.06 -33.10
N ASN A 172 -29.64 -17.30 -32.76
CA ASN A 172 -30.19 -18.30 -33.69
C ASN A 172 -31.71 -18.17 -33.90
N GLY A 173 -32.37 -17.18 -33.27
CA GLY A 173 -33.81 -16.94 -33.41
C GLY A 173 -34.70 -17.68 -32.39
N PHE A 174 -34.13 -18.52 -31.55
CA PHE A 174 -34.85 -19.25 -30.48
C PHE A 174 -34.95 -18.45 -29.18
N HIS A 175 -35.97 -18.70 -28.36
CA HIS A 175 -36.16 -17.98 -27.11
C HIS A 175 -35.39 -18.58 -25.93
N TYR A 176 -35.01 -17.74 -24.97
CA TYR A 176 -34.61 -18.16 -23.63
C TYR A 176 -35.88 -18.52 -22.84
N GLU A 177 -36.16 -19.81 -22.67
CA GLU A 177 -37.42 -20.27 -22.07
C GLU A 177 -37.24 -20.74 -20.64
N ILE A 178 -38.16 -20.30 -19.76
CA ILE A 178 -38.27 -20.84 -18.41
C ILE A 178 -38.77 -22.28 -18.51
N GLN A 179 -38.04 -23.20 -17.90
CA GLN A 179 -38.42 -24.60 -17.76
C GLN A 179 -39.04 -24.83 -16.38
N GLY A 180 -40.14 -25.58 -16.33
CA GLY A 180 -40.83 -25.91 -15.08
C GLY A 180 -41.38 -24.69 -14.33
N THR A 181 -40.86 -24.42 -13.13
CA THR A 181 -41.34 -23.37 -12.24
C THR A 181 -40.76 -22.00 -12.57
N LYS A 182 -41.57 -20.94 -12.34
CA LYS A 182 -41.09 -19.55 -12.40
C LYS A 182 -40.45 -19.09 -11.08
N SER A 183 -40.63 -19.84 -10.00
CA SER A 183 -40.16 -19.47 -8.66
C SER A 183 -38.68 -19.73 -8.49
N ILE A 184 -37.96 -18.75 -7.92
CA ILE A 184 -36.55 -18.90 -7.57
C ILE A 184 -36.46 -19.48 -6.15
N GLN A 185 -35.76 -20.61 -6.01
CA GLN A 185 -35.56 -21.23 -4.71
C GLN A 185 -34.67 -20.37 -3.82
N ILE A 186 -35.10 -20.17 -2.57
CA ILE A 186 -34.31 -19.50 -1.53
C ILE A 186 -33.59 -20.59 -0.72
N LEU A 187 -32.26 -20.50 -0.67
CA LEU A 187 -31.43 -21.41 0.10
C LEU A 187 -31.08 -20.78 1.45
N ASP A 188 -31.26 -21.56 2.51
CA ASP A 188 -30.72 -21.24 3.84
C ASP A 188 -29.18 -21.41 3.87
N ASP A 189 -28.55 -21.02 4.97
CA ASP A 189 -27.09 -21.11 5.14
C ASP A 189 -26.55 -22.56 4.98
N LYS A 190 -27.33 -23.58 5.38
CA LYS A 190 -26.94 -25.00 5.26
C LYS A 190 -26.96 -25.45 3.80
N LYS A 191 -28.05 -25.19 3.07
CA LYS A 191 -28.20 -25.51 1.65
C LYS A 191 -27.22 -24.72 0.78
N THR A 192 -26.97 -23.45 1.14
CA THR A 192 -25.96 -22.61 0.47
C THR A 192 -24.56 -23.22 0.64
N SER A 193 -24.23 -23.71 1.83
CA SER A 193 -22.93 -24.37 2.10
C SER A 193 -22.78 -25.69 1.35
N LEU A 194 -23.86 -26.47 1.21
CA LEU A 194 -23.88 -27.70 0.41
C LEU A 194 -23.68 -27.41 -1.08
N LEU A 195 -24.40 -26.42 -1.62
CA LEU A 195 -24.22 -25.99 -3.02
C LEU A 195 -22.78 -25.52 -3.27
N LYS A 196 -22.21 -24.74 -2.36
CA LYS A 196 -20.80 -24.31 -2.45
C LYS A 196 -19.85 -25.51 -2.47
N THR A 197 -20.07 -26.49 -1.59
CA THR A 197 -19.24 -27.69 -1.51
C THR A 197 -19.33 -28.51 -2.79
N ALA A 198 -20.52 -28.65 -3.37
CA ALA A 198 -20.72 -29.31 -4.66
C ALA A 198 -19.93 -28.61 -5.78
N LEU A 199 -20.08 -27.30 -5.93
CA LEU A 199 -19.36 -26.51 -6.94
C LEU A 199 -17.83 -26.57 -6.76
N ASP A 200 -17.35 -26.47 -5.52
CA ASP A 200 -15.93 -26.58 -5.18
C ASP A 200 -15.38 -27.98 -5.53
N ASN A 201 -16.14 -29.04 -5.28
CA ASN A 201 -15.77 -30.42 -5.62
C ASN A 201 -15.69 -30.64 -7.13
N ILE A 202 -16.64 -30.10 -7.90
CA ILE A 202 -16.58 -30.14 -9.37
C ILE A 202 -15.31 -29.44 -9.85
N CYS A 203 -15.02 -28.24 -9.33
CA CYS A 203 -13.82 -27.52 -9.73
C CYS A 203 -12.52 -28.25 -9.34
N LEU A 204 -12.47 -28.85 -8.14
CA LEU A 204 -11.33 -29.65 -7.68
C LEU A 204 -11.09 -30.87 -8.58
N LYS A 205 -12.17 -31.59 -8.94
CA LYS A 205 -12.12 -32.80 -9.77
C LYS A 205 -11.44 -32.54 -11.12
N TYR A 206 -11.70 -31.39 -11.74
CA TYR A 206 -11.19 -31.10 -13.07
C TYR A 206 -9.90 -30.23 -13.06
N ASN A 207 -9.80 -29.19 -12.22
CA ASN A 207 -8.65 -28.28 -12.20
C ASN A 207 -7.45 -28.75 -11.35
N GLY A 208 -7.57 -29.81 -10.53
CA GLY A 208 -6.48 -30.41 -9.72
C GLY A 208 -5.93 -29.56 -8.56
N ASN A 209 -5.82 -28.23 -8.74
CA ASN A 209 -5.32 -27.25 -7.78
C ASN A 209 -6.33 -26.10 -7.54
N TYR A 210 -7.61 -26.43 -7.37
CA TYR A 210 -8.62 -25.41 -7.10
C TYR A 210 -8.39 -24.74 -5.73
N THR A 211 -7.84 -23.53 -5.74
CA THR A 211 -7.90 -22.61 -4.61
C THR A 211 -9.30 -22.00 -4.56
N LYS A 212 -9.85 -21.75 -3.35
CA LYS A 212 -11.20 -21.17 -3.11
C LYS A 212 -11.51 -19.81 -3.79
N TYR A 213 -10.57 -19.27 -4.56
CA TYR A 213 -10.71 -18.12 -5.43
C TYR A 213 -10.25 -18.57 -6.83
N PRO A 214 -11.15 -18.75 -7.80
CA PRO A 214 -10.73 -19.05 -9.16
C PRO A 214 -10.09 -17.78 -9.72
N SER A 215 -8.77 -17.72 -9.69
CA SER A 215 -8.01 -16.77 -10.49
C SER A 215 -8.18 -17.16 -11.94
N LEU A 216 -8.47 -16.18 -12.80
CA LEU A 216 -8.23 -16.34 -14.22
C LEU A 216 -6.79 -16.84 -14.40
N PRO A 217 -6.55 -17.74 -15.37
CA PRO A 217 -5.22 -18.31 -15.57
C PRO A 217 -4.24 -17.16 -15.80
N SER A 218 -3.05 -17.27 -15.21
CA SER A 218 -2.03 -16.23 -15.32
C SER A 218 -1.60 -16.08 -16.78
N LEU A 219 -1.11 -14.91 -17.18
CA LEU A 219 -0.61 -14.73 -18.55
C LEU A 219 0.54 -15.69 -18.88
N GLN A 220 1.26 -16.16 -17.86
CA GLN A 220 2.34 -17.15 -17.96
C GLN A 220 1.79 -18.57 -18.20
N GLU A 221 0.75 -18.99 -17.46
CA GLU A 221 0.06 -20.27 -17.69
C GLU A 221 -0.53 -20.31 -19.11
N MET A 222 -1.07 -19.19 -19.57
CA MET A 222 -1.61 -19.07 -20.93
C MET A 222 -0.55 -19.06 -22.04
N ASP A 223 0.75 -19.01 -21.69
CA ASP A 223 1.87 -19.13 -22.63
C ASP A 223 2.42 -20.57 -22.71
N GLU A 224 1.90 -21.52 -21.92
CA GLU A 224 2.34 -22.92 -21.95
C GLU A 224 1.70 -23.66 -23.14
N ASP A 225 2.49 -24.43 -23.90
CA ASP A 225 2.01 -25.09 -25.13
C ASP A 225 0.91 -26.15 -24.89
N ASP A 226 0.83 -26.69 -23.66
CA ASP A 226 -0.23 -27.61 -23.22
C ASP A 226 -1.44 -26.90 -22.60
N TYR A 227 -1.43 -25.56 -22.53
CA TYR A 227 -2.59 -24.78 -22.13
C TYR A 227 -3.69 -24.85 -23.20
N LEU A 228 -4.82 -25.47 -22.87
CA LEU A 228 -5.95 -25.64 -23.77
C LEU A 228 -7.21 -25.00 -23.18
N VAL A 229 -7.91 -24.23 -24.00
CA VAL A 229 -9.18 -23.59 -23.65
C VAL A 229 -10.28 -24.11 -24.56
N TYR A 230 -11.22 -24.83 -23.97
CA TYR A 230 -12.34 -25.41 -24.70
C TYR A 230 -13.48 -24.40 -24.90
N ALA A 231 -14.32 -24.62 -25.91
CA ALA A 231 -15.58 -23.89 -26.05
C ALA A 231 -16.40 -23.97 -24.75
N GLY A 232 -17.01 -22.84 -24.35
CA GLY A 232 -17.71 -22.71 -23.07
C GLY A 232 -16.81 -22.37 -21.87
N ASN A 233 -15.47 -22.35 -22.01
CA ASN A 233 -14.54 -22.09 -20.90
C ASN A 233 -13.69 -20.83 -21.13
N ASN A 234 -14.30 -19.69 -21.44
CA ASN A 234 -13.65 -18.37 -21.56
C ASN A 234 -12.57 -18.21 -22.66
N ARG A 235 -12.65 -18.97 -23.77
CA ARG A 235 -11.73 -18.83 -24.92
C ARG A 235 -11.59 -17.39 -25.46
N HIS A 236 -12.69 -16.65 -25.56
CA HIS A 236 -12.68 -15.25 -26.01
C HIS A 236 -11.99 -14.32 -25.02
N LEU A 237 -12.25 -14.49 -23.71
CA LEU A 237 -11.62 -13.67 -22.66
C LEU A 237 -10.12 -13.95 -22.58
N ASN A 238 -9.72 -15.21 -22.70
CA ASN A 238 -8.33 -15.61 -22.69
C ASN A 238 -7.57 -15.06 -23.89
N LEU A 239 -8.13 -15.18 -25.11
CA LEU A 239 -7.52 -14.57 -26.29
C LEU A 239 -7.45 -13.03 -26.15
N LEU A 240 -8.52 -12.37 -25.68
CA LEU A 240 -8.54 -10.92 -25.47
C LEU A 240 -7.46 -10.45 -24.48
N ARG A 241 -7.26 -11.18 -23.37
CA ARG A 241 -6.22 -10.88 -22.38
C ARG A 241 -4.81 -11.01 -22.96
N LYS A 242 -4.58 -11.96 -23.88
CA LYS A 242 -3.31 -12.07 -24.60
C LYS A 242 -3.10 -10.91 -25.56
N ILE A 243 -4.13 -10.54 -26.32
CA ILE A 243 -4.08 -9.39 -27.23
C ILE A 243 -3.80 -8.10 -26.44
N ASP A 244 -4.52 -7.88 -25.34
CA ASP A 244 -4.32 -6.73 -24.44
C ASP A 244 -2.89 -6.68 -23.92
N SER A 245 -2.35 -7.83 -23.49
CA SER A 245 -0.97 -7.94 -23.02
C SER A 245 0.03 -7.62 -24.13
N TRP A 246 -0.11 -8.20 -25.33
CA TRP A 246 0.83 -7.94 -26.42
C TRP A 246 0.79 -6.50 -26.89
N TYR A 247 -0.40 -5.92 -27.05
CA TYR A 247 -0.55 -4.54 -27.50
C TYR A 247 0.00 -3.57 -26.44
N SER A 248 -0.29 -3.80 -25.15
CA SER A 248 0.23 -2.97 -24.06
C SER A 248 1.76 -3.08 -23.92
N LEU A 249 2.32 -4.30 -23.93
CA LEU A 249 3.77 -4.51 -23.82
C LEU A 249 4.54 -3.99 -25.04
N SER A 250 3.89 -3.93 -26.20
CA SER A 250 4.46 -3.29 -27.39
C SER A 250 4.46 -1.76 -27.35
N ASN A 251 4.02 -1.13 -26.25
CA ASN A 251 3.76 0.30 -26.18
C ASN A 251 2.86 0.80 -27.33
N LYS A 252 1.86 -0.01 -27.72
CA LYS A 252 0.93 0.25 -28.83
C LYS A 252 1.58 0.34 -30.22
N VAL A 253 2.79 -0.18 -30.39
CA VAL A 253 3.50 -0.13 -31.67
C VAL A 253 3.01 -1.20 -32.66
N LEU A 254 2.48 -2.33 -32.16
CA LEU A 254 1.99 -3.40 -33.04
C LEU A 254 0.78 -2.95 -33.87
N THR A 255 0.87 -3.18 -35.18
CA THR A 255 -0.22 -2.94 -36.12
C THR A 255 -1.35 -3.95 -35.93
N PHE A 256 -2.53 -3.64 -36.49
CA PHE A 256 -3.67 -4.56 -36.50
C PHE A 256 -3.28 -5.92 -37.09
N ASP A 257 -2.58 -5.95 -38.23
CA ASP A 257 -2.19 -7.19 -38.91
C ASP A 257 -1.20 -8.02 -38.08
N GLU A 258 -0.26 -7.38 -37.39
CA GLU A 258 0.70 -8.07 -36.51
C GLU A 258 0.03 -8.65 -35.27
N LEU A 259 -0.87 -7.90 -34.63
CA LEU A 259 -1.67 -8.39 -33.50
C LEU A 259 -2.61 -9.49 -33.92
N PHE A 260 -3.28 -9.34 -35.07
CA PHE A 260 -4.21 -10.33 -35.60
C PHE A 260 -3.48 -11.63 -35.93
N LYS A 261 -2.29 -11.56 -36.54
CA LYS A 261 -1.46 -12.74 -36.79
C LYS A 261 -1.04 -13.44 -35.49
N ARG A 262 -0.64 -12.70 -34.46
CA ARG A 262 -0.33 -13.26 -33.14
C ARG A 262 -1.55 -13.88 -32.47
N ALA A 263 -2.71 -13.21 -32.57
CA ALA A 263 -3.98 -13.68 -32.04
C ALA A 263 -4.41 -15.00 -32.68
N MET A 264 -4.31 -15.11 -34.01
CA MET A 264 -4.64 -16.34 -34.74
C MET A 264 -3.68 -17.47 -34.38
N THR A 265 -2.38 -17.20 -34.28
CA THR A 265 -1.38 -18.22 -33.89
C THR A 265 -1.69 -18.81 -32.51
N TRP A 266 -2.00 -17.95 -31.53
CA TRP A 266 -2.36 -18.41 -30.19
C TRP A 266 -3.73 -19.10 -30.18
N ASN A 267 -4.70 -18.57 -30.93
CA ASN A 267 -6.03 -19.16 -31.06
C ASN A 267 -6.00 -20.58 -31.63
N ASP A 268 -5.20 -20.83 -32.68
CA ASP A 268 -5.07 -22.15 -33.29
C ASP A 268 -4.43 -23.18 -32.34
N LEU A 269 -3.44 -22.72 -31.57
CA LEU A 269 -2.72 -23.54 -30.61
C LEU A 269 -3.60 -23.90 -29.41
N HIS A 270 -4.18 -22.89 -28.75
CA HIS A 270 -4.77 -23.03 -27.42
C HIS A 270 -6.30 -23.16 -27.42
N CYS A 271 -7.05 -22.61 -28.39
CA CYS A 271 -8.52 -22.69 -28.39
C CYS A 271 -9.02 -23.98 -29.08
N LYS A 272 -9.95 -24.70 -28.45
CA LYS A 272 -10.56 -25.94 -28.98
C LYS A 272 -12.10 -25.87 -29.02
N PRO A 273 -12.74 -25.78 -30.21
CA PRO A 273 -12.13 -25.44 -31.50
C PRO A 273 -11.62 -23.98 -31.51
N PRO A 274 -10.72 -23.62 -32.44
CA PRO A 274 -10.30 -22.24 -32.65
C PRO A 274 -11.48 -21.29 -32.91
N LEU A 275 -11.35 -20.03 -32.51
CA LEU A 275 -12.24 -18.94 -32.92
C LEU A 275 -12.10 -18.68 -34.41
N ASP A 276 -13.17 -18.26 -35.07
CA ASP A 276 -13.09 -17.86 -36.47
C ASP A 276 -12.39 -16.49 -36.63
N GLU A 277 -11.94 -16.20 -37.86
CA GLU A 277 -11.21 -14.96 -38.17
C GLU A 277 -12.03 -13.69 -37.83
N ASN A 278 -13.36 -13.73 -38.01
CA ASN A 278 -14.20 -12.59 -37.69
C ASN A 278 -14.25 -12.35 -36.19
N GLU A 279 -14.45 -13.40 -35.39
CA GLU A 279 -14.42 -13.35 -33.93
C GLU A 279 -13.07 -12.82 -33.41
N ALA A 280 -11.96 -13.36 -33.90
CA ALA A 280 -10.62 -12.90 -33.51
C ALA A 280 -10.37 -11.43 -33.93
N SER A 281 -10.82 -11.03 -35.12
CA SER A 281 -10.65 -9.66 -35.62
C SER A 281 -11.39 -8.64 -34.75
N ILE A 282 -12.58 -9.00 -34.25
CA ILE A 282 -13.37 -8.18 -33.34
C ILE A 282 -12.62 -7.99 -32.03
N LEU A 283 -12.02 -9.05 -31.47
CA LEU A 283 -11.25 -8.96 -30.22
C LEU A 283 -10.01 -8.08 -30.38
N VAL A 284 -9.30 -8.14 -31.51
CA VAL A 284 -8.17 -7.24 -31.78
C VAL A 284 -8.63 -5.79 -31.87
N LYS A 285 -9.71 -5.50 -32.62
CA LYS A 285 -10.29 -4.15 -32.69
C LYS A 285 -10.75 -3.64 -31.33
N GLN A 286 -11.36 -4.50 -30.52
CA GLN A 286 -11.80 -4.16 -29.17
C GLN A 286 -10.62 -3.83 -28.25
N SER A 287 -9.58 -4.66 -28.25
CA SER A 287 -8.36 -4.45 -27.49
C SER A 287 -7.69 -3.12 -27.87
N MET A 288 -7.46 -2.90 -29.17
CA MET A 288 -6.86 -1.66 -29.65
C MET A 288 -7.72 -0.44 -29.30
N GLY A 289 -9.04 -0.51 -29.54
CA GLY A 289 -9.96 0.58 -29.22
C GLY A 289 -10.00 0.90 -27.72
N TRP A 290 -10.04 -0.10 -26.86
CA TRP A 290 -10.07 0.06 -25.40
C TRP A 290 -8.74 0.59 -24.84
N ILE A 291 -7.60 0.08 -25.33
CA ILE A 291 -6.26 0.53 -24.91
C ILE A 291 -5.95 1.95 -25.43
N ASN A 292 -6.45 2.32 -26.61
CA ASN A 292 -6.30 3.66 -27.17
C ASN A 292 -7.17 4.69 -26.41
N THR A 293 -8.45 4.39 -26.17
CA THR A 293 -9.36 5.29 -25.41
C THR A 293 -8.98 5.47 -23.93
N LYS A 294 -8.25 4.52 -23.33
CA LYS A 294 -7.71 4.65 -21.97
C LYS A 294 -6.65 5.74 -21.79
N ILE A 295 -6.09 6.29 -22.89
CA ILE A 295 -5.12 7.40 -22.86
C ILE A 295 -5.65 8.64 -23.58
N ASP A 296 -6.54 8.53 -24.58
CA ASP A 296 -7.17 9.71 -25.22
C ASP A 296 -8.12 10.48 -24.29
N SER A 297 -8.65 9.84 -23.23
CA SER A 297 -9.36 10.57 -22.16
C SER A 297 -8.44 11.35 -21.21
N SER A 298 -7.12 11.26 -21.41
CA SER A 298 -6.10 12.06 -20.73
C SER A 298 -5.31 13.00 -21.66
N LEU A 299 -5.58 13.00 -22.97
CA LEU A 299 -4.89 13.84 -23.96
C LEU A 299 -5.84 14.23 -25.10
N ASP A 300 -6.73 15.18 -24.85
CA ASP A 300 -7.38 15.94 -25.92
C ASP A 300 -7.38 17.44 -25.58
N LYS A 301 -6.23 18.07 -25.84
CA LYS A 301 -6.10 19.40 -26.44
C LYS A 301 -4.74 19.50 -27.13
N GLY A 302 -4.74 19.43 -28.47
CA GLY A 302 -3.69 20.02 -29.31
C GLY A 302 -3.09 19.10 -30.35
N ASN A 303 -3.62 19.19 -31.58
CA ASN A 303 -2.96 18.88 -32.86
C ASN A 303 -1.51 19.45 -32.89
N ASP A 304 -0.54 18.96 -33.66
CA ASP A 304 -0.59 18.56 -35.08
C ASP A 304 0.70 17.79 -35.47
N ASN A 305 0.64 17.17 -36.64
CA ASN A 305 1.62 16.34 -37.36
C ASN A 305 3.11 16.75 -37.32
N SER A 306 4.01 15.76 -37.24
CA SER A 306 5.04 15.50 -38.29
C SER A 306 5.95 14.30 -37.98
N LYS A 307 6.20 13.49 -39.02
CA LYS A 307 7.14 12.36 -39.10
C LYS A 307 8.60 12.84 -38.99
N VAL A 308 9.48 12.19 -38.20
CA VAL A 308 10.91 11.88 -38.54
C VAL A 308 11.42 10.69 -37.69
N LYS A 309 12.31 9.90 -38.31
CA LYS A 309 12.93 8.61 -37.96
C LYS A 309 13.81 8.60 -36.69
N TYR A 310 13.87 7.44 -36.03
CA TYR A 310 14.81 7.08 -34.97
C TYR A 310 16.08 6.41 -35.51
N GLU A 311 17.25 6.86 -35.03
CA GLU A 311 18.50 6.10 -35.02
C GLU A 311 18.98 5.96 -33.56
N PHE A 312 19.39 4.74 -33.20
CA PHE A 312 19.82 4.34 -31.85
C PHE A 312 21.30 4.65 -31.61
N GLN A 313 21.63 5.33 -30.51
CA GLN A 313 22.92 5.13 -29.82
C GLN A 313 22.75 5.14 -28.29
N LYS A 314 23.52 4.25 -27.66
CA LYS A 314 23.55 3.83 -26.25
C LYS A 314 23.92 4.97 -25.28
N GLU A 315 23.23 5.07 -24.13
CA GLU A 315 23.79 5.32 -22.78
C GLU A 315 22.69 5.58 -21.71
N ASN A 316 22.80 4.88 -20.57
CA ASN A 316 22.09 4.98 -19.28
C ASN A 316 20.54 4.92 -19.23
N PRO A 317 19.95 4.30 -18.19
CA PRO A 317 18.50 4.15 -18.08
C PRO A 317 17.84 5.52 -17.94
N LYS A 318 17.27 6.03 -19.04
CA LYS A 318 16.38 7.18 -19.01
C LYS A 318 15.08 6.75 -18.34
N ILE A 319 14.91 7.21 -17.11
CA ILE A 319 13.61 7.36 -16.46
C ILE A 319 12.74 8.14 -17.46
N GLU A 320 11.66 7.54 -17.98
CA GLU A 320 10.58 8.32 -18.59
C GLU A 320 9.99 9.19 -17.48
N SER A 321 10.53 10.40 -17.32
CA SER A 321 9.96 11.42 -16.48
C SER A 321 8.59 11.77 -17.05
N ILE A 322 7.54 11.63 -16.25
CA ILE A 322 6.34 12.43 -16.45
C ILE A 322 6.87 13.86 -16.40
N VAL A 323 6.91 14.58 -17.53
CA VAL A 323 7.40 15.97 -17.49
C VAL A 323 6.37 16.79 -16.73
N VAL A 324 6.52 16.82 -15.42
CA VAL A 324 5.73 17.64 -14.52
C VAL A 324 6.15 19.08 -14.80
N ASP A 325 5.21 19.90 -15.25
CA ASP A 325 5.45 21.33 -15.47
C ASP A 325 5.75 22.01 -14.12
N LYS A 326 7.04 22.07 -13.81
CA LYS A 326 7.60 22.57 -12.56
C LYS A 326 7.26 24.04 -12.31
N GLU A 327 7.30 24.87 -13.36
CA GLU A 327 7.00 26.30 -13.25
C GLU A 327 5.53 26.51 -12.93
N ARG A 328 4.62 25.80 -13.61
CA ARG A 328 3.17 25.85 -13.29
C ARG A 328 2.86 25.46 -11.83
N ILE A 329 3.61 24.51 -11.26
CA ILE A 329 3.45 24.13 -9.84
C ILE A 329 3.96 25.23 -8.92
N PHE A 330 5.14 25.77 -9.21
CA PHE A 330 5.73 26.85 -8.42
C PHE A 330 4.89 28.12 -8.43
N ASP A 331 4.23 28.46 -9.54
CA ASP A 331 3.32 29.60 -9.63
C ASP A 331 2.11 29.47 -8.69
N LYS A 332 1.69 28.23 -8.40
CA LYS A 332 0.55 27.95 -7.51
C LYS A 332 0.95 27.77 -6.04
N ILE A 333 2.24 27.60 -5.76
CA ILE A 333 2.74 27.26 -4.42
C ILE A 333 3.68 28.36 -3.93
N PRO A 334 3.21 29.19 -2.97
CA PRO A 334 4.02 30.25 -2.38
C PRO A 334 5.37 29.73 -1.87
N ASP A 335 6.42 30.50 -2.15
CA ASP A 335 7.80 30.22 -1.72
C ASP A 335 8.30 28.80 -2.07
N LYS A 336 7.67 28.15 -3.07
CA LYS A 336 7.98 26.79 -3.53
C LYS A 336 7.99 25.77 -2.38
N MET A 337 7.22 26.00 -1.32
CA MET A 337 7.16 25.12 -0.14
C MET A 337 6.27 23.90 -0.40
N LEU A 338 6.74 22.99 -1.28
CA LEU A 338 5.98 21.83 -1.74
C LEU A 338 5.51 20.94 -0.57
N VAL A 339 6.40 20.66 0.37
CA VAL A 339 6.10 19.82 1.54
C VAL A 339 4.98 20.45 2.38
N GLU A 340 5.09 21.73 2.72
CA GLU A 340 4.06 22.43 3.51
C GLU A 340 2.71 22.48 2.80
N TYR A 341 2.71 22.64 1.47
CA TYR A 341 1.47 22.54 0.70
C TYR A 341 0.83 21.16 0.84
N ILE A 342 1.60 20.09 0.62
CA ILE A 342 1.13 18.70 0.78
C ILE A 342 0.55 18.47 2.18
N LEU A 343 1.27 18.90 3.23
CA LEU A 343 0.84 18.75 4.62
C LEU A 343 -0.48 19.47 4.89
N ARG A 344 -0.64 20.71 4.43
CA ARG A 344 -1.90 21.46 4.55
C ARG A 344 -3.06 20.73 3.87
N ILE A 345 -2.82 20.14 2.70
CA ILE A 345 -3.85 19.36 2.00
C ILE A 345 -4.23 18.11 2.80
N ILE A 346 -3.27 17.36 3.34
CA ILE A 346 -3.56 16.17 4.15
C ILE A 346 -4.29 16.56 5.45
N GLN A 347 -3.94 17.68 6.09
CA GLN A 347 -4.60 18.16 7.31
C GLN A 347 -6.08 18.54 7.11
N LYS A 348 -6.51 18.75 5.86
CA LYS A 348 -7.93 18.90 5.54
C LYS A 348 -8.72 17.61 5.82
N THR A 349 -8.09 16.44 5.70
CA THR A 349 -8.74 15.13 5.92
C THR A 349 -8.23 14.37 7.13
N VAL A 350 -7.04 14.67 7.66
CA VAL A 350 -6.46 14.11 8.88
C VAL A 350 -6.33 15.23 9.91
N LYS A 351 -7.23 15.25 10.91
CA LYS A 351 -7.32 16.36 11.86
C LYS A 351 -6.33 16.18 13.01
N ARG A 352 -5.63 17.27 13.34
CA ARG A 352 -4.75 17.37 14.52
C ARG A 352 -3.66 16.29 14.61
N GLU A 353 -2.91 16.15 13.53
CA GLU A 353 -1.85 15.14 13.36
C GLU A 353 -0.63 15.69 12.60
N ASP A 354 -0.12 16.89 12.91
CA ASP A 354 0.99 17.48 12.16
C ASP A 354 2.25 16.59 12.16
N SER A 355 2.79 16.26 13.34
CA SER A 355 4.00 15.44 13.49
C SER A 355 3.85 14.04 12.88
N LEU A 356 2.69 13.40 13.06
CA LEU A 356 2.44 12.07 12.51
C LEU A 356 2.40 12.11 10.97
N ILE A 357 1.70 13.08 10.38
CA ILE A 357 1.61 13.22 8.93
C ILE A 357 3.00 13.51 8.34
N ARG A 358 3.79 14.39 8.97
CA ARG A 358 5.18 14.67 8.57
C ARG A 358 6.04 13.42 8.59
N LEU A 359 6.01 12.65 9.68
CA LEU A 359 6.77 11.39 9.78
C LEU A 359 6.37 10.39 8.70
N ILE A 360 5.07 10.22 8.42
CA ILE A 360 4.59 9.32 7.36
C ILE A 360 5.05 9.82 5.98
N LEU A 361 4.93 11.13 5.71
CA LEU A 361 5.32 11.74 4.45
C LEU A 361 6.82 11.61 4.20
N TYR A 362 7.66 11.97 5.18
CA TYR A 362 9.11 11.86 5.09
C TYR A 362 9.54 10.41 4.94
N THR A 363 9.02 9.50 5.76
CA THR A 363 9.30 8.07 5.60
C THR A 363 8.96 7.60 4.19
N SER A 364 7.81 8.00 3.65
CA SER A 364 7.40 7.62 2.29
C SER A 364 8.30 8.22 1.20
N LEU A 365 8.71 9.49 1.31
CA LEU A 365 9.61 10.15 0.35
C LEU A 365 11.03 9.58 0.39
N SER A 366 11.49 9.12 1.56
CA SER A 366 12.84 8.59 1.74
C SER A 366 13.15 7.37 0.87
N THR A 367 12.13 6.63 0.42
CA THR A 367 12.29 5.50 -0.51
C THR A 367 13.00 5.88 -1.81
N PHE A 368 12.92 7.15 -2.21
CA PHE A 368 13.56 7.70 -3.41
C PHE A 368 14.97 8.25 -3.14
N THR A 369 15.57 7.87 -2.02
CA THR A 369 16.92 8.26 -1.62
C THR A 369 17.78 7.02 -1.37
N SER A 370 19.09 7.22 -1.20
CA SER A 370 20.02 6.15 -0.83
C SER A 370 19.85 5.66 0.61
N ASP A 371 19.02 6.33 1.43
CA ASP A 371 18.81 6.00 2.84
C ASP A 371 17.31 6.02 3.22
N PRO A 372 16.53 5.00 2.81
CA PRO A 372 15.12 4.87 3.17
C PRO A 372 14.87 4.73 4.68
N LEU A 373 13.86 5.43 5.19
CA LEU A 373 13.50 5.40 6.60
C LEU A 373 12.40 4.37 6.87
N ASN A 374 12.27 4.01 8.15
CA ASN A 374 11.28 3.06 8.65
C ASN A 374 10.47 3.66 9.82
N LEU A 375 9.14 3.49 9.80
CA LEU A 375 8.21 4.07 10.79
C LEU A 375 7.23 3.04 11.37
N GLY A 376 7.24 2.88 12.69
CA GLY A 376 6.27 2.13 13.45
C GLY A 376 5.28 3.06 14.14
N ILE A 377 3.99 2.87 13.88
CA ILE A 377 2.91 3.66 14.49
C ILE A 377 2.19 2.77 15.50
N VAL A 378 2.44 3.00 16.79
CA VAL A 378 1.98 2.14 17.89
C VAL A 378 1.02 2.92 18.78
N ALA A 379 -0.24 2.49 18.84
CA ALA A 379 -1.26 3.09 19.69
C ALA A 379 -2.42 2.12 19.92
N PRO A 380 -3.28 2.31 20.92
CA PRO A 380 -4.50 1.52 21.08
C PRO A 380 -5.38 1.44 19.81
N THR A 381 -6.30 0.48 19.80
CA THR A 381 -7.28 0.34 18.71
C THR A 381 -8.11 1.62 18.56
N SER A 382 -8.54 1.91 17.32
CA SER A 382 -9.42 3.04 17.00
C SER A 382 -8.86 4.47 17.17
N GLU A 383 -7.53 4.62 17.32
CA GLU A 383 -6.89 5.94 17.45
C GLU A 383 -6.54 6.66 16.13
N GLY A 384 -6.91 6.07 14.98
CA GLY A 384 -6.73 6.68 13.66
C GLY A 384 -5.40 6.35 12.95
N LYS A 385 -4.63 5.37 13.43
CA LYS A 385 -3.33 4.94 12.85
C LYS A 385 -3.40 4.70 11.33
N THR A 386 -4.18 3.69 10.94
CA THR A 386 -4.34 3.25 9.55
C THR A 386 -4.93 4.34 8.66
N TYR A 387 -5.80 5.19 9.22
CA TYR A 387 -6.43 6.27 8.47
C TYR A 387 -5.41 7.34 8.08
N ALA A 388 -4.58 7.81 9.02
CA ALA A 388 -3.52 8.78 8.73
C ALA A 388 -2.56 8.26 7.65
N VAL A 389 -2.09 7.01 7.79
CA VAL A 389 -1.23 6.37 6.78
C VAL A 389 -1.92 6.31 5.42
N SER A 390 -3.16 5.85 5.38
CA SER A 390 -3.90 5.71 4.12
C SER A 390 -4.13 7.04 3.41
N GLU A 391 -4.38 8.14 4.15
CA GLU A 391 -4.58 9.46 3.55
C GLU A 391 -3.29 10.02 2.93
N VAL A 392 -2.13 9.84 3.57
CA VAL A 392 -0.83 10.27 3.02
C VAL A 392 -0.46 9.42 1.79
N ILE A 393 -0.56 8.10 1.92
CA ILE A 393 -0.12 7.15 0.90
C ILE A 393 -0.93 7.28 -0.41
N LYS A 394 -2.18 7.74 -0.35
CA LYS A 394 -3.01 8.02 -1.53
C LYS A 394 -2.41 9.08 -2.48
N LEU A 395 -1.49 9.92 -2.00
CA LEU A 395 -0.83 10.92 -2.83
C LEU A 395 0.34 10.34 -3.63
N PHE A 396 0.83 9.15 -3.28
CA PHE A 396 1.98 8.52 -3.93
C PHE A 396 1.58 7.69 -5.16
N PRO A 397 2.48 7.51 -6.14
CA PRO A 397 2.23 6.65 -7.29
C PRO A 397 1.99 5.20 -6.86
N LYS A 398 0.91 4.58 -7.38
CA LYS A 398 0.50 3.22 -6.98
C LYS A 398 1.58 2.17 -7.21
N GLN A 399 2.42 2.35 -8.22
CA GLN A 399 3.54 1.44 -8.52
C GLN A 399 4.63 1.44 -7.45
N ASN A 400 4.76 2.52 -6.68
CA ASN A 400 5.73 2.65 -5.59
C ASN A 400 5.17 2.24 -4.23
N VAL A 401 3.89 1.88 -4.14
CA VAL A 401 3.21 1.61 -2.87
C VAL A 401 2.75 0.17 -2.81
N TRP A 402 3.02 -0.48 -1.69
CA TRP A 402 2.48 -1.79 -1.37
C TRP A 402 1.77 -1.80 -0.01
N MET A 403 0.44 -1.76 -0.06
CA MET A 403 -0.42 -1.88 1.12
C MET A 403 -0.65 -3.35 1.46
N ILE A 404 -0.32 -3.77 2.68
CA ILE A 404 -0.30 -5.15 3.12
C ILE A 404 -1.14 -5.28 4.41
N GLY A 405 -2.15 -6.15 4.39
CA GLY A 405 -2.96 -6.46 5.57
C GLY A 405 -2.28 -7.49 6.49
N ASN A 406 -1.97 -8.67 5.93
CA ASN A 406 -1.16 -9.71 6.57
C ASN A 406 -0.49 -10.52 5.46
N MET A 407 0.77 -10.93 5.63
CA MET A 407 1.55 -11.59 4.57
C MET A 407 2.47 -12.65 5.14
N SER A 408 2.55 -13.79 4.43
CA SER A 408 3.58 -14.81 4.63
C SER A 408 4.73 -14.64 3.63
N PRO A 409 5.94 -15.14 3.93
CA PRO A 409 7.08 -15.13 3.00
C PRO A 409 6.77 -15.61 1.58
N LYS A 410 5.89 -16.63 1.47
CA LYS A 410 5.54 -17.24 0.18
C LYS A 410 4.79 -16.28 -0.74
N VAL A 411 4.02 -15.35 -0.19
CA VAL A 411 3.30 -14.33 -0.97
C VAL A 411 4.29 -13.29 -1.52
N LEU A 412 5.25 -12.86 -0.70
CA LEU A 412 6.31 -11.94 -1.12
C LEU A 412 7.08 -12.49 -2.33
N ILE A 413 7.46 -13.78 -2.26
CA ILE A 413 8.19 -14.47 -3.35
C ILE A 413 7.33 -14.65 -4.60
N ARG A 414 6.05 -14.98 -4.46
CA ARG A 414 5.16 -15.21 -5.61
C ARG A 414 4.75 -13.93 -6.33
N ASP A 415 4.46 -12.87 -5.59
CA ASP A 415 3.91 -11.64 -6.16
C ASP A 415 4.99 -10.73 -6.78
N LYS A 416 6.22 -10.79 -6.25
CA LYS A 416 7.32 -9.89 -6.64
C LYS A 416 8.58 -10.61 -7.12
N GLY A 417 8.63 -11.94 -7.03
CA GLY A 417 9.78 -12.71 -7.46
C GLY A 417 9.86 -12.84 -8.97
N ILE A 418 11.00 -12.44 -9.53
CA ILE A 418 11.37 -12.63 -10.93
C ILE A 418 12.46 -13.69 -10.98
N LEU A 419 12.31 -14.71 -11.83
CA LEU A 419 13.34 -15.72 -12.00
C LEU A 419 14.46 -15.17 -12.89
N VAL A 420 15.66 -15.07 -12.33
CA VAL A 420 16.84 -14.49 -12.98
C VAL A 420 18.02 -15.45 -12.95
N ASP A 421 18.99 -15.23 -13.82
CA ASP A 421 20.27 -15.97 -13.81
C ASP A 421 21.28 -15.35 -12.82
N GLN A 422 22.51 -15.86 -12.83
CA GLN A 422 23.62 -15.36 -12.01
C GLN A 422 23.94 -13.88 -12.24
N ASN A 423 23.64 -13.34 -13.43
CA ASN A 423 23.86 -11.94 -13.80
C ASN A 423 22.65 -11.05 -13.50
N ASN A 424 21.61 -11.60 -12.84
CA ASN A 424 20.34 -10.93 -12.56
C ASN A 424 19.51 -10.60 -13.81
N GLU A 425 19.76 -11.26 -14.93
CA GLU A 425 18.95 -11.12 -16.14
C GLU A 425 17.76 -12.07 -16.09
N PRO A 426 16.52 -11.60 -16.39
CA PRO A 426 15.35 -12.46 -16.46
C PRO A 426 15.60 -13.66 -17.39
N ILE A 427 15.26 -14.87 -16.93
CA ILE A 427 15.45 -16.08 -17.74
C ILE A 427 14.18 -16.51 -18.47
N ILE A 428 13.03 -15.87 -18.20
CA ILE A 428 11.73 -16.37 -18.67
C ILE A 428 11.61 -16.41 -20.20
N GLU A 429 12.16 -15.42 -20.91
CA GLU A 429 12.15 -15.40 -22.39
C GLU A 429 13.10 -16.45 -22.96
N ARG A 430 14.32 -16.55 -22.42
CA ARG A 430 15.31 -17.58 -22.80
C ARG A 430 14.79 -18.99 -22.56
N VAL A 431 14.10 -19.22 -21.44
CA VAL A 431 13.44 -20.49 -21.12
C VAL A 431 12.37 -20.83 -22.17
N LYS A 432 11.52 -19.85 -22.54
CA LYS A 432 10.49 -20.04 -23.56
C LYS A 432 11.11 -20.35 -24.93
N GLU A 433 12.17 -19.66 -25.31
CA GLU A 433 12.91 -19.92 -26.56
C GLU A 433 13.50 -21.32 -26.59
N ILE A 434 14.21 -21.75 -25.53
CA ILE A 434 14.81 -23.08 -25.46
C ILE A 434 13.73 -24.17 -25.48
N LYS A 435 12.61 -23.99 -24.75
CA LYS A 435 11.48 -24.93 -24.81
C LYS A 435 10.92 -25.05 -26.23
N SER A 436 10.70 -23.94 -26.93
CA SER A 436 10.22 -23.95 -28.32
C SER A 436 11.23 -24.61 -29.28
N GLN A 437 12.53 -24.45 -29.05
CA GLN A 437 13.57 -25.14 -29.81
C GLN A 437 13.55 -26.66 -29.57
N ILE A 438 13.34 -27.10 -28.32
CA ILE A 438 13.23 -28.53 -27.97
C ILE A 438 12.06 -29.19 -28.69
N GLU A 439 10.92 -28.50 -28.79
CA GLU A 439 9.72 -29.04 -29.46
C GLU A 439 9.88 -29.17 -30.98
N LYS A 440 10.58 -28.23 -31.60
CA LYS A 440 10.81 -28.20 -33.06
C LYS A 440 11.92 -29.13 -33.52
N GLN A 441 12.74 -29.64 -32.59
CA GLN A 441 13.94 -30.39 -32.93
C GLN A 441 13.69 -31.89 -33.10
N LYS A 442 14.07 -32.43 -34.26
CA LYS A 442 13.93 -33.84 -34.62
C LYS A 442 15.17 -34.69 -34.31
N ASP A 443 16.34 -34.06 -34.20
CA ASP A 443 17.60 -34.72 -33.84
C ASP A 443 17.68 -34.90 -32.32
N GLU A 444 17.75 -36.14 -31.84
CA GLU A 444 17.78 -36.47 -30.41
C GLU A 444 19.06 -35.99 -29.70
N ASN A 445 20.20 -35.91 -30.39
CA ASN A 445 21.43 -35.38 -29.77
C ASN A 445 21.30 -33.88 -29.49
N ILE A 446 20.76 -33.12 -30.45
CA ILE A 446 20.53 -31.68 -30.29
C ILE A 446 19.42 -31.41 -29.27
N LYS A 447 18.39 -32.26 -29.24
CA LYS A 447 17.32 -32.16 -28.25
C LYS A 447 17.83 -32.42 -26.82
N ASN A 448 18.76 -33.35 -26.65
CA ASN A 448 19.40 -33.60 -25.35
C ASN A 448 20.33 -32.44 -24.94
N ASP A 449 21.11 -31.86 -25.86
CA ASP A 449 21.91 -30.64 -25.58
C ASP A 449 21.01 -29.47 -25.13
N LEU A 450 19.88 -29.24 -25.81
CA LEU A 450 18.92 -28.20 -25.42
C LEU A 450 18.28 -28.46 -24.04
N LYS A 451 17.99 -29.72 -23.69
CA LYS A 451 17.50 -30.09 -22.36
C LYS A 451 18.55 -29.87 -21.28
N GLU A 452 19.83 -30.19 -21.55
CA GLU A 452 20.93 -29.91 -20.63
C GLU A 452 21.12 -28.40 -20.42
N ARG A 453 21.05 -27.60 -21.49
CA ARG A 453 21.07 -26.13 -21.39
C ARG A 453 19.89 -25.57 -20.60
N LEU A 454 18.68 -26.11 -20.81
CA LEU A 454 17.51 -25.71 -20.03
C LEU A 454 17.68 -26.05 -18.54
N LYS A 455 18.25 -27.21 -18.25
CA LYS A 455 18.54 -27.64 -16.87
C LYS A 455 19.58 -26.74 -16.23
N ALA A 456 20.70 -26.47 -16.90
CA ALA A 456 21.73 -25.56 -16.42
C ALA A 456 21.17 -24.16 -16.13
N LEU A 457 20.29 -23.65 -17.01
CA LEU A 457 19.64 -22.36 -16.83
C LEU A 457 18.75 -22.30 -15.58
N TYR A 458 18.07 -23.40 -15.23
CA TYR A 458 17.30 -23.50 -13.98
C TYR A 458 18.18 -23.72 -12.75
N ASP A 459 19.21 -24.54 -12.86
CA ASP A 459 20.15 -24.82 -11.76
C ASP A 459 20.91 -23.53 -11.34
N ASP A 460 21.22 -22.65 -12.31
CA ASP A 460 21.84 -21.35 -12.10
C ASP A 460 20.84 -20.22 -11.75
N SER A 461 19.54 -20.53 -11.68
CA SER A 461 18.51 -19.53 -11.48
C SER A 461 18.22 -19.22 -10.01
N LYS A 462 17.89 -17.97 -9.74
CA LYS A 462 17.47 -17.48 -8.43
C LYS A 462 16.22 -16.60 -8.57
N VAL A 463 15.44 -16.51 -7.51
CA VAL A 463 14.25 -15.64 -7.47
C VAL A 463 14.66 -14.28 -6.92
N LEU A 464 14.67 -13.25 -7.76
CA LEU A 464 14.98 -11.87 -7.39
C LEU A 464 13.71 -11.10 -7.01
N ILE A 465 13.73 -10.46 -5.84
CA ILE A 465 12.68 -9.57 -5.34
C ILE A 465 13.28 -8.18 -5.20
N ASP A 466 12.95 -7.27 -6.11
CA ASP A 466 13.43 -5.89 -6.05
C ASP A 466 12.45 -5.00 -5.26
N LEU A 467 12.94 -4.44 -4.16
CA LEU A 467 12.22 -3.55 -3.26
C LEU A 467 12.69 -2.10 -3.37
N SER A 468 13.54 -1.78 -4.35
CA SER A 468 14.03 -0.41 -4.58
C SER A 468 12.87 0.55 -4.89
N ASN A 469 12.89 1.74 -4.28
CA ASN A 469 11.87 2.77 -4.47
C ASN A 469 10.44 2.31 -4.11
N MET A 470 10.31 1.33 -3.22
CA MET A 470 9.03 0.83 -2.72
C MET A 470 8.72 1.36 -1.31
N ILE A 471 7.44 1.64 -1.08
CA ILE A 471 6.86 2.00 0.21
C ILE A 471 6.04 0.81 0.67
N LEU A 472 6.56 0.07 1.64
CA LEU A 472 5.87 -1.07 2.25
C LEU A 472 5.00 -0.56 3.40
N VAL A 473 3.70 -0.84 3.36
CA VAL A 473 2.76 -0.37 4.38
C VAL A 473 2.01 -1.56 4.97
N PHE A 474 2.37 -1.93 6.20
CA PHE A 474 1.72 -2.97 6.98
C PHE A 474 0.63 -2.36 7.85
N LEU A 475 -0.63 -2.70 7.57
CA LEU A 475 -1.78 -2.21 8.35
C LEU A 475 -1.89 -2.88 9.73
N GLU A 476 -1.29 -4.06 9.86
CA GLU A 476 -1.06 -4.79 11.10
C GLU A 476 0.36 -5.39 11.03
N PRO A 477 1.03 -5.67 12.17
CA PRO A 477 2.38 -6.23 12.14
C PRO A 477 2.40 -7.58 11.38
N PRO A 478 3.36 -7.81 10.46
CA PRO A 478 3.45 -9.05 9.70
C PRO A 478 3.89 -10.24 10.58
N HIS A 479 3.71 -11.46 10.05
CA HIS A 479 4.15 -12.69 10.70
C HIS A 479 5.66 -12.70 10.98
N SER A 480 6.11 -13.41 12.02
CA SER A 480 7.52 -13.47 12.45
C SER A 480 8.48 -13.86 11.32
N ASP A 481 8.09 -14.81 10.48
CA ASP A 481 8.94 -15.26 9.37
C ASP A 481 9.11 -14.20 8.28
N THR A 482 8.09 -13.35 8.08
CA THR A 482 8.17 -12.22 7.16
C THR A 482 9.14 -11.18 7.70
N TRP A 483 9.15 -10.93 9.01
CA TRP A 483 10.16 -10.08 9.65
C TRP A 483 11.58 -10.61 9.47
N ASN A 484 11.79 -11.93 9.51
CA ASN A 484 13.12 -12.51 9.29
C ASN A 484 13.69 -12.20 7.91
N ILE A 485 12.84 -12.07 6.88
CA ILE A 485 13.27 -11.68 5.53
C ILE A 485 13.50 -10.17 5.43
N LEU A 486 12.63 -9.37 6.08
CA LEU A 486 12.67 -7.91 5.96
C LEU A 486 13.78 -7.28 6.82
N LYS A 487 14.03 -7.77 8.04
CA LYS A 487 14.99 -7.16 8.99
C LYS A 487 16.38 -6.91 8.37
N PRO A 488 17.01 -7.85 7.64
CA PRO A 488 18.31 -7.60 7.02
C PRO A 488 18.27 -6.43 6.02
N ILE A 489 17.21 -6.35 5.21
CA ILE A 489 17.02 -5.31 4.18
C ILE A 489 16.77 -3.95 4.83
N LEU A 490 15.95 -3.91 5.88
CA LEU A 490 15.62 -2.70 6.63
C LEU A 490 16.79 -2.16 7.49
N SER A 491 17.94 -2.83 7.49
CA SER A 491 19.17 -2.38 8.15
C SER A 491 20.16 -1.72 7.19
N HIS A 492 19.91 -1.78 5.88
CA HIS A 492 20.81 -1.30 4.83
C HIS A 492 22.21 -1.94 4.82
N ASP A 493 22.37 -3.15 5.37
CA ASP A 493 23.68 -3.81 5.51
C ASP A 493 24.30 -4.16 4.15
N THR A 494 23.51 -4.78 3.25
CA THR A 494 23.91 -5.08 1.88
C THR A 494 22.76 -4.81 0.91
N LEU A 495 23.10 -4.40 -0.32
CA LEU A 495 22.12 -4.09 -1.36
C LEU A 495 21.36 -5.33 -1.83
N GLU A 496 22.03 -6.49 -1.86
CA GLU A 496 21.44 -7.79 -2.16
C GLU A 496 21.64 -8.73 -0.98
N ILE A 497 20.60 -9.47 -0.63
CA ILE A 497 20.61 -10.46 0.46
C ILE A 497 19.97 -11.74 -0.05
N GLU A 498 20.69 -12.84 0.12
CA GLU A 498 20.23 -14.16 -0.25
C GLU A 498 19.59 -14.88 0.95
N HIS A 499 18.40 -15.43 0.73
CA HIS A 499 17.61 -16.16 1.69
C HIS A 499 17.39 -17.58 1.15
N PRO A 500 18.25 -18.55 1.49
CA PRO A 500 18.06 -19.93 1.05
C PRO A 500 16.81 -20.50 1.72
N TYR A 501 15.83 -20.93 0.93
CA TYR A 501 14.58 -21.50 1.45
C TYR A 501 14.48 -22.97 1.05
N VAL A 502 14.40 -23.84 2.05
CA VAL A 502 14.20 -25.28 1.84
C VAL A 502 12.70 -25.57 1.77
N TYR A 503 12.24 -26.20 0.69
CA TYR A 503 10.88 -26.67 0.56
C TYR A 503 10.84 -28.13 0.12
N LYS A 504 9.80 -28.84 0.58
CA LYS A 504 9.59 -30.23 0.22
C LYS A 504 8.79 -30.30 -1.08
N THR A 505 9.35 -30.91 -2.11
CA THR A 505 8.66 -31.28 -3.34
C THR A 505 8.18 -32.72 -3.24
N GLU A 506 7.02 -33.01 -3.82
CA GLU A 506 6.43 -34.36 -3.82
C GLU A 506 7.26 -35.36 -4.62
N THR A 507 8.06 -34.89 -5.59
CA THR A 507 8.80 -35.73 -6.56
C THR A 507 10.31 -35.84 -6.31
N LYS A 508 10.96 -34.85 -5.67
CA LYS A 508 12.43 -34.81 -5.53
C LYS A 508 12.95 -34.67 -4.08
N GLY A 509 12.07 -34.57 -3.08
CA GLY A 509 12.48 -34.42 -1.67
C GLY A 509 12.66 -32.95 -1.26
N LEU A 510 13.72 -32.62 -0.51
CA LEU A 510 14.01 -31.24 -0.11
C LEU A 510 14.77 -30.51 -1.23
N GLU A 511 14.18 -29.47 -1.79
CA GLU A 511 14.85 -28.56 -2.73
C GLU A 511 15.12 -27.21 -2.06
N VAL A 512 16.26 -26.60 -2.39
CA VAL A 512 16.62 -25.24 -1.97
C VAL A 512 16.30 -24.29 -3.11
N LYS A 513 15.47 -23.28 -2.86
CA LYS A 513 15.33 -22.13 -3.76
C LYS A 513 16.15 -20.98 -3.21
N HIS A 514 17.01 -20.44 -4.06
CA HIS A 514 17.77 -19.23 -3.79
C HIS A 514 16.88 -18.02 -4.05
N ILE A 515 16.50 -17.31 -2.98
CA ILE A 515 15.72 -16.06 -3.09
C ILE A 515 16.67 -14.91 -2.77
N VAL A 516 16.77 -13.95 -3.67
CA VAL A 516 17.56 -12.74 -3.46
C VAL A 516 16.63 -11.55 -3.34
N THR A 517 16.74 -10.81 -2.25
CA THR A 517 16.07 -9.52 -2.11
C THR A 517 17.06 -8.40 -2.43
N ARG A 518 16.66 -7.47 -3.30
CA ARG A 518 17.48 -6.33 -3.74
C ARG A 518 16.84 -5.02 -3.32
N GLY A 519 17.68 -4.05 -2.94
CA GLY A 519 17.27 -2.69 -2.68
C GLY A 519 16.62 -2.52 -1.31
N TRP A 520 16.48 -1.27 -0.90
CA TRP A 520 15.94 -0.92 0.41
C TRP A 520 14.61 -0.20 0.23
N PRO A 521 13.52 -0.69 0.83
CA PRO A 521 12.24 0.01 0.84
C PRO A 521 12.13 0.94 2.04
N ALA A 522 11.24 1.92 1.94
CA ALA A 522 10.71 2.58 3.14
C ALA A 522 9.60 1.71 3.74
N CYS A 523 9.67 1.39 5.04
CA CYS A 523 8.69 0.52 5.68
C CYS A 523 7.88 1.26 6.74
N ILE A 524 6.54 1.17 6.65
CA ILE A 524 5.59 1.69 7.63
C ILE A 524 4.79 0.51 8.18
N PHE A 525 4.67 0.38 9.51
CA PHE A 525 3.71 -0.55 10.11
C PHE A 525 2.84 0.12 11.16
N CYS A 526 1.60 -0.33 11.28
CA CYS A 526 0.69 0.02 12.35
C CYS A 526 0.59 -1.14 13.34
N SER A 527 0.66 -0.86 14.64
CA SER A 527 0.35 -1.85 15.69
C SER A 527 -0.67 -1.32 16.69
N ALA A 528 -1.62 -2.17 17.04
CA ALA A 528 -2.60 -1.93 18.09
C ALA A 528 -2.29 -2.61 19.43
N LYS A 529 -1.27 -3.48 19.46
CA LYS A 529 -0.93 -4.31 20.62
C LYS A 529 0.38 -3.84 21.23
N ASP A 530 0.56 -4.20 22.50
CA ASP A 530 1.87 -4.14 23.12
C ASP A 530 2.71 -5.32 22.61
N ASP A 531 3.52 -5.04 21.59
CA ASP A 531 4.40 -6.02 20.96
C ASP A 531 5.70 -6.22 21.75
N SER A 532 5.90 -5.53 22.88
CA SER A 532 7.10 -5.69 23.73
C SER A 532 7.27 -7.10 24.30
N SER A 533 6.19 -7.88 24.33
CA SER A 533 6.20 -9.30 24.68
C SER A 533 6.87 -10.19 23.63
N TRP A 534 7.10 -9.69 22.41
CA TRP A 534 7.76 -10.45 21.35
C TRP A 534 9.27 -10.41 21.58
N SER A 535 9.91 -11.58 21.62
CA SER A 535 11.35 -11.69 21.79
C SER A 535 12.16 -10.93 20.72
N MET A 536 11.60 -10.77 19.52
CA MET A 536 12.20 -10.05 18.40
C MET A 536 11.92 -8.53 18.41
N TRP A 537 11.02 -8.04 19.28
CA TRP A 537 10.63 -6.63 19.30
C TRP A 537 11.80 -5.65 19.46
N PRO A 538 12.79 -5.89 20.34
CA PRO A 538 13.94 -4.99 20.46
C PRO A 538 14.70 -4.84 19.13
N GLU A 539 14.82 -5.92 18.35
CA GLU A 539 15.44 -5.87 17.03
C GLU A 539 14.61 -5.07 16.01
N ILE A 540 13.29 -5.20 16.03
CA ILE A 540 12.38 -4.42 15.17
C ILE A 540 12.44 -2.95 15.58
N GLN A 541 12.17 -2.63 16.85
CA GLN A 541 12.19 -1.27 17.38
C GLN A 541 13.51 -0.54 17.04
N SER A 542 14.62 -1.26 17.09
CA SER A 542 15.94 -0.72 16.76
C SER A 542 16.16 -0.37 15.28
N ARG A 543 15.22 -0.69 14.37
CA ARG A 543 15.23 -0.33 12.95
C ARG A 543 14.18 0.72 12.57
N PHE A 544 13.25 1.06 13.46
CA PHE A 544 12.12 1.94 13.18
C PHE A 544 12.09 3.18 14.08
N PHE A 545 11.69 4.33 13.53
CA PHE A 545 11.11 5.41 14.32
C PHE A 545 9.78 4.93 14.91
N ILE A 546 9.59 5.08 16.22
CA ILE A 546 8.32 4.72 16.86
C ILE A 546 7.57 5.99 17.21
N THR A 547 6.32 6.09 16.76
CA THR A 547 5.44 7.22 17.04
C THR A 547 4.01 6.76 17.33
N SER A 548 3.16 7.69 17.76
CA SER A 548 1.75 7.45 18.00
C SER A 548 0.89 8.64 17.55
N PRO A 549 -0.36 8.39 17.12
CA PRO A 549 -1.31 9.47 16.86
C PRO A 549 -1.59 10.28 18.12
N ASN A 550 -1.96 11.54 17.92
CA ASN A 550 -2.42 12.42 18.98
C ASN A 550 -3.72 11.87 19.63
N MET A 551 -3.85 11.94 20.95
CA MET A 551 -5.00 11.39 21.69
C MET A 551 -5.77 12.46 22.48
N VAL A 552 -5.87 13.68 21.94
CA VAL A 552 -6.60 14.79 22.55
C VAL A 552 -8.08 14.81 22.16
N LYS A 553 -8.94 15.29 23.07
CA LYS A 553 -10.40 15.39 22.87
C LYS A 553 -10.76 16.16 21.60
N GLN A 554 -10.07 17.26 21.32
CA GLN A 554 -10.33 18.15 20.20
C GLN A 554 -10.13 17.44 18.86
N LYS A 555 -9.17 16.51 18.76
CA LYS A 555 -8.95 15.70 17.55
C LYS A 555 -10.18 14.88 17.20
N TYR A 556 -10.76 14.20 18.20
CA TYR A 556 -11.95 13.38 17.97
C TYR A 556 -13.18 14.24 17.62
N GLN A 557 -13.29 15.43 18.22
CA GLN A 557 -14.36 16.38 17.88
C GLN A 557 -14.27 16.82 16.41
N ASP A 558 -13.09 17.27 15.98
CA ASP A 558 -12.84 17.68 14.59
C ASP A 558 -13.02 16.51 13.61
N SER A 559 -12.67 15.28 14.04
CA SER A 559 -12.88 14.06 13.25
C SER A 559 -14.36 13.72 13.09
N ASN A 560 -15.17 13.86 14.16
CA ASN A 560 -16.62 13.63 14.10
C ASN A 560 -17.30 14.63 13.15
N ILE A 561 -16.89 15.91 13.18
CA ILE A 561 -17.37 16.93 12.25
C ILE A 561 -17.03 16.53 10.82
N LEU A 562 -15.78 16.15 10.55
CA LEU A 562 -15.36 15.71 9.21
C LEU A 562 -16.14 14.48 8.74
N ILE A 563 -16.37 13.49 9.59
CA ILE A 563 -17.17 12.29 9.24
C ILE A 563 -18.61 12.69 8.91
N ALA A 564 -19.22 13.57 9.71
CA ALA A 564 -20.56 14.08 9.45
C ALA A 564 -20.63 14.83 8.11
N GLN A 565 -19.63 15.66 7.80
CA GLN A 565 -19.53 16.35 6.52
C GLN A 565 -19.39 15.37 5.34
N LYS A 566 -18.48 14.38 5.45
CA LYS A 566 -18.25 13.36 4.40
C LYS A 566 -19.48 12.48 4.13
N LYS A 567 -20.29 12.19 5.16
CA LYS A 567 -21.46 11.31 5.04
C LYS A 567 -22.77 12.04 4.77
N GLY A 568 -22.89 13.29 5.23
CA GLY A 568 -24.14 14.03 5.23
C GLY A 568 -24.27 15.11 4.14
N LEU A 569 -23.17 15.56 3.54
CA LEU A 569 -23.19 16.63 2.54
C LEU A 569 -23.10 16.09 1.10
N PRO A 570 -23.71 16.77 0.10
CA PRO A 570 -23.50 16.45 -1.32
C PRO A 570 -22.04 16.61 -1.76
N ALA A 571 -21.60 15.83 -2.76
CA ALA A 571 -20.21 15.82 -3.22
C ALA A 571 -19.65 17.20 -3.58
N LEU A 572 -20.43 18.04 -4.28
CA LEU A 572 -20.02 19.41 -4.64
C LEU A 572 -19.73 20.28 -3.40
N VAL A 573 -20.52 20.12 -2.34
CA VAL A 573 -20.32 20.86 -1.08
C VAL A 573 -19.12 20.31 -0.32
N GLN A 574 -18.89 18.99 -0.36
CA GLN A 574 -17.69 18.38 0.21
C GLN A 574 -16.41 18.89 -0.45
N GLU A 575 -16.40 19.05 -1.78
CA GLU A 575 -15.24 19.59 -2.52
C GLU A 575 -14.90 21.02 -2.10
N GLN A 576 -15.90 21.83 -1.76
CA GLN A 576 -15.70 23.21 -1.32
C GLN A 576 -15.33 23.33 0.17
N LEU A 577 -15.93 22.52 1.03
CA LEU A 577 -15.75 22.63 2.49
C LEU A 577 -14.62 21.78 3.04
N ILE A 578 -14.32 20.64 2.42
CA ILE A 578 -13.33 19.68 2.92
C ILE A 578 -12.05 19.81 2.11
N ILE A 579 -12.06 19.39 0.85
CA ILE A 579 -10.88 19.35 -0.02
C ILE A 579 -11.32 19.32 -1.48
N SER A 580 -10.79 20.24 -2.29
CA SER A 580 -11.10 20.28 -3.72
C SER A 580 -10.29 19.24 -4.47
N LYS A 581 -10.81 18.78 -5.61
CA LYS A 581 -10.08 17.86 -6.50
C LYS A 581 -8.79 18.49 -7.03
N GLU A 582 -8.83 19.79 -7.35
CA GLU A 582 -7.68 20.56 -7.82
C GLU A 582 -6.54 20.61 -6.80
N ASP A 583 -6.86 20.82 -5.52
CA ASP A 583 -5.87 20.79 -4.44
C ASP A 583 -5.24 19.40 -4.29
N LEU A 584 -6.07 18.36 -4.37
CA LEU A 584 -5.61 16.98 -4.26
C LEU A 584 -4.69 16.60 -5.42
N ASP A 585 -5.03 17.02 -6.63
CA ASP A 585 -4.23 16.73 -7.82
C ASP A 585 -2.93 17.53 -7.82
N LEU A 586 -2.94 18.81 -7.39
CA LEU A 586 -1.72 19.60 -7.20
C LEU A 586 -0.81 18.99 -6.12
N ALA A 587 -1.36 18.44 -5.04
CA ALA A 587 -0.56 17.75 -4.02
C ALA A 587 0.12 16.48 -4.56
N LYS A 588 -0.54 15.71 -5.43
CA LYS A 588 0.09 14.56 -6.11
C LYS A 588 1.19 15.00 -7.07
N GLU A 589 0.96 16.08 -7.82
CA GLU A 589 1.98 16.66 -8.70
C GLU A 589 3.22 17.11 -7.91
N CYS A 590 3.03 17.67 -6.70
CA CYS A 590 4.15 17.98 -5.79
C CYS A 590 4.93 16.73 -5.37
N ILE A 591 4.24 15.63 -5.05
CA ILE A 591 4.89 14.35 -4.71
C ILE A 591 5.71 13.83 -5.89
N LEU A 592 5.19 13.92 -7.12
CA LEU A 592 5.93 13.53 -8.32
C LEU A 592 7.17 14.39 -8.53
N LEU A 593 7.06 15.71 -8.38
CA LEU A 593 8.18 16.64 -8.51
C LEU A 593 9.25 16.39 -7.44
N LEU A 594 8.85 16.10 -6.19
CA LEU A 594 9.77 15.73 -5.12
C LEU A 594 10.45 14.39 -5.40
N LYS A 595 9.70 13.39 -5.87
CA LYS A 595 10.26 12.10 -6.27
C LYS A 595 11.34 12.27 -7.35
N GLU A 596 11.08 13.04 -8.39
CA GLU A 596 12.05 13.29 -9.46
C GLU A 596 13.30 14.00 -8.94
N GLU A 597 13.13 15.04 -8.11
CA GLU A 597 14.25 15.74 -7.49
C GLU A 597 15.10 14.81 -6.62
N LEU A 598 14.48 13.93 -5.82
CA LEU A 598 15.19 12.99 -4.97
C LEU A 598 15.95 11.93 -5.79
N LEU A 599 15.36 11.41 -6.87
CA LEU A 599 16.02 10.45 -7.77
C LEU A 599 17.16 11.08 -8.57
N LEU A 600 17.01 12.32 -9.04
CA LEU A 600 18.08 13.05 -9.73
C LEU A 600 19.26 13.33 -8.79
N ASN A 601 18.98 13.59 -7.52
CA ASN A 601 19.97 13.86 -6.48
C ASN A 601 20.21 12.64 -5.56
N TYR A 602 19.98 11.42 -6.07
CA TYR A 602 20.01 10.19 -5.28
C TYR A 602 21.33 10.04 -4.51
N SER A 603 22.44 10.25 -5.23
CA SER A 603 23.81 10.15 -4.69
C SER A 603 24.37 11.47 -4.14
N ASN A 604 23.63 12.58 -4.26
CA ASN A 604 24.14 13.88 -3.84
C ASN A 604 24.15 13.96 -2.32
N ASN A 605 25.29 14.36 -1.78
CA ASN A 605 25.45 14.61 -0.36
C ASN A 605 24.84 15.97 0.04
N VAL A 606 24.60 16.13 1.32
CA VAL A 606 24.13 17.38 1.93
C VAL A 606 25.26 17.93 2.80
N TRP A 607 25.46 19.24 2.79
CA TRP A 607 26.35 19.87 3.76
C TRP A 607 25.56 20.26 5.00
N ILE A 608 25.92 19.66 6.14
CA ILE A 608 25.35 19.96 7.47
C ILE A 608 26.37 20.80 8.24
N PRO A 609 26.25 22.14 8.28
CA PRO A 609 27.31 22.99 8.82
C PRO A 609 27.57 22.74 10.32
N PHE A 610 26.53 22.39 11.07
CA PHE A 610 26.59 22.17 12.52
C PHE A 610 26.84 20.71 12.92
N GLN A 611 27.26 19.83 11.99
CA GLN A 611 27.40 18.39 12.25
C GLN A 611 28.28 18.06 13.46
N SER A 612 29.38 18.80 13.66
CA SER A 612 30.34 18.55 14.74
C SER A 612 29.71 18.83 16.10
N ILE A 613 29.11 20.02 16.24
CA ILE A 613 28.43 20.46 17.45
C ILE A 613 27.25 19.53 17.78
N LEU A 614 26.47 19.14 16.77
CA LEU A 614 25.35 18.22 16.95
C LEU A 614 25.85 16.84 17.41
N SER A 615 26.81 16.24 16.70
CA SER A 615 27.31 14.89 17.00
C SER A 615 27.85 14.74 18.42
N GLU A 616 28.52 15.76 18.94
CA GLU A 616 29.08 15.73 20.30
C GLU A 616 28.03 15.93 21.39
N SER A 617 26.84 16.42 21.04
CA SER A 617 25.72 16.68 21.96
C SER A 617 24.68 15.55 21.96
N LEU A 618 24.83 14.56 21.07
CA LEU A 618 23.96 13.38 21.05
C LEU A 618 24.44 12.35 22.09
N PRO A 619 23.53 11.52 22.64
CA PRO A 619 23.90 10.43 23.53
C PRO A 619 24.96 9.51 22.91
N SER A 620 25.86 8.96 23.71
CA SER A 620 26.97 8.10 23.24
C SER A 620 27.38 7.02 24.25
N GLU A 621 26.50 6.67 25.18
CA GLU A 621 26.79 5.75 26.29
C GLU A 621 26.58 4.28 25.91
N LYS A 622 25.69 3.98 24.96
CA LYS A 622 25.30 2.62 24.58
C LYS A 622 25.08 2.46 23.08
N GLY A 623 25.18 1.23 22.58
CA GLY A 623 24.98 0.90 21.15
C GLY A 623 23.71 1.49 20.50
N PRO A 624 22.53 1.48 21.16
CA PRO A 624 21.33 2.15 20.66
C PRO A 624 21.49 3.66 20.39
N ASP A 625 22.39 4.34 21.10
CA ASP A 625 22.61 5.78 20.94
C ASP A 625 23.21 6.12 19.57
N VAL A 626 24.08 5.25 19.03
CA VAL A 626 24.63 5.39 17.68
C VAL A 626 23.52 5.31 16.63
N ARG A 627 22.54 4.41 16.81
CA ARG A 627 21.40 4.26 15.89
C ARG A 627 20.45 5.45 15.97
N ILE A 628 20.29 6.04 17.14
CA ILE A 628 19.56 7.30 17.32
C ILE A 628 20.25 8.43 16.56
N ALA A 629 21.57 8.54 16.69
CA ALA A 629 22.33 9.58 16.01
C ALA A 629 22.22 9.45 14.49
N ASP A 630 22.43 8.23 13.98
CA ASP A 630 22.25 7.89 12.57
C ASP A 630 20.88 8.35 12.04
N ARG A 631 19.79 7.93 12.70
CA ARG A 631 18.42 8.35 12.38
C ARG A 631 18.20 9.86 12.37
N ILE A 632 18.77 10.60 13.33
CA ILE A 632 18.67 12.06 13.38
C ILE A 632 19.33 12.66 12.13
N PHE A 633 20.53 12.18 11.76
CA PHE A 633 21.22 12.64 10.57
C PHE A 633 20.49 12.23 9.28
N SER A 634 19.98 11.00 9.18
CA SER A 634 19.17 10.55 8.04
C SER A 634 17.93 11.41 7.83
N MET A 635 17.19 11.71 8.91
CA MET A 635 16.02 12.59 8.85
C MET A 635 16.43 14.03 8.45
N LEU A 636 17.56 14.52 8.96
CA LEU A 636 18.06 15.86 8.64
C LEU A 636 18.47 15.99 7.17
N VAL A 637 19.17 14.99 6.64
CA VAL A 637 19.53 14.88 5.22
C VAL A 637 18.27 14.84 4.37
N LEU A 638 17.30 14.01 4.72
CA LEU A 638 16.04 13.89 4.00
C LEU A 638 15.25 15.20 3.98
N ILE A 639 15.04 15.83 5.14
CA ILE A 639 14.32 17.11 5.25
C ILE A 639 15.03 18.20 4.43
N THR A 640 16.36 18.21 4.43
CA THR A 640 17.13 19.13 3.59
C THR A 640 16.90 18.85 2.10
N LYS A 641 16.90 17.58 1.68
CA LYS A 641 16.72 17.16 0.28
C LYS A 641 15.31 17.45 -0.24
N VAL A 642 14.25 17.13 0.51
CA VAL A 642 12.87 17.43 0.10
C VAL A 642 12.57 18.92 0.02
N ASN A 643 13.40 19.75 0.69
CA ASN A 643 13.32 21.20 0.64
C ASN A 643 14.39 21.83 -0.28
N SER A 644 15.09 21.06 -1.13
CA SER A 644 16.25 21.52 -1.91
C SER A 644 16.00 22.79 -2.72
N TYR A 645 14.77 22.98 -3.24
CA TYR A 645 14.38 24.17 -4.01
C TYR A 645 14.42 25.48 -3.19
N ASN A 646 14.37 25.36 -1.87
CA ASN A 646 14.34 26.48 -0.91
C ASN A 646 15.58 26.49 -0.02
N ARG A 647 16.64 25.79 -0.41
CA ARG A 647 17.87 25.68 0.36
C ARG A 647 19.05 26.26 -0.44
N PRO A 648 19.98 26.96 0.22
CA PRO A 648 21.21 27.37 -0.43
C PRO A 648 22.04 26.13 -0.80
N LYS A 649 22.99 26.31 -1.72
CA LYS A 649 23.84 25.22 -2.21
C LYS A 649 25.32 25.56 -2.08
N LEU A 650 26.13 24.56 -1.79
CA LEU A 650 27.59 24.62 -1.79
C LEU A 650 28.09 23.86 -3.02
N VAL A 651 28.81 24.56 -3.90
CA VAL A 651 29.60 23.93 -4.95
C VAL A 651 31.00 23.71 -4.42
N TYR A 652 31.41 22.45 -4.30
CA TYR A 652 32.70 22.06 -3.75
C TYR A 652 33.38 21.03 -4.68
N GLY A 653 34.37 21.49 -5.45
CA GLY A 653 34.97 20.70 -6.51
C GLY A 653 33.95 20.34 -7.60
N LYS A 654 33.64 19.05 -7.74
CA LYS A 654 32.63 18.52 -8.69
C LYS A 654 31.25 18.32 -8.03
N GLU A 655 31.16 18.48 -6.72
CA GLU A 655 29.94 18.21 -5.97
C GLU A 655 29.09 19.48 -5.84
N ILE A 656 27.77 19.31 -5.89
CA ILE A 656 26.80 20.34 -5.56
C ILE A 656 25.99 19.81 -4.37
N LEU A 657 26.23 20.39 -3.20
CA LEU A 657 25.66 19.97 -1.94
C LEU A 657 24.55 20.95 -1.55
N THR A 658 23.34 20.44 -1.31
CA THR A 658 22.31 21.25 -0.65
C THR A 658 22.74 21.51 0.79
N ILE A 659 22.52 22.72 1.30
CA ILE A 659 22.97 23.11 2.64
C ILE A 659 21.80 23.03 3.63
N THR A 660 22.01 22.31 4.72
CA THR A 660 21.06 22.20 5.84
C THR A 660 21.01 23.50 6.64
N LEU A 661 19.79 24.01 6.87
CA LEU A 661 19.50 25.19 7.66
C LEU A 661 19.13 24.84 9.11
N LEU A 662 19.14 25.84 9.99
CA LEU A 662 18.70 25.67 11.39
C LEU A 662 17.21 25.29 11.51
N SER A 663 16.38 25.71 10.56
CA SER A 663 14.97 25.31 10.50
C SER A 663 14.80 23.80 10.24
N ASP A 664 15.72 23.18 9.50
CA ASP A 664 15.71 21.73 9.27
C ASP A 664 16.01 20.99 10.58
N LEU A 665 17.00 21.47 11.35
CA LEU A 665 17.29 20.94 12.67
C LEU A 665 16.11 21.09 13.62
N GLU A 666 15.47 22.25 13.62
CA GLU A 666 14.28 22.49 14.44
C GLU A 666 13.16 21.50 14.12
N GLU A 667 12.92 21.24 12.84
CA GLU A 667 11.91 20.27 12.41
C GLU A 667 12.27 18.84 12.83
N VAL A 668 13.52 18.41 12.62
CA VAL A 668 14.01 17.09 13.08
C VAL A 668 13.82 16.96 14.58
N LEU A 669 14.23 17.96 15.35
CA LEU A 669 14.09 17.93 16.81
C LEU A 669 12.62 17.87 17.21
N LYS A 670 11.72 18.61 16.55
CA LYS A 670 10.25 18.58 16.74
C LYS A 670 9.61 17.21 16.45
N LEU A 671 10.15 16.46 15.50
CA LEU A 671 9.63 15.14 15.12
C LEU A 671 10.19 14.01 15.98
N ILE A 672 11.43 14.15 16.47
CA ILE A 672 12.19 13.10 17.18
C ILE A 672 12.14 13.33 18.71
N HIS A 673 11.17 14.09 19.24
CA HIS A 673 11.04 14.37 20.69
C HIS A 673 11.14 13.12 21.60
N ASN A 674 10.88 11.92 21.07
CA ASN A 674 11.11 10.65 21.75
C ASN A 674 12.32 9.89 21.17
N ILE A 675 13.52 10.37 21.49
CA ILE A 675 14.79 9.69 21.20
C ILE A 675 14.80 8.23 21.74
N THR A 676 14.05 7.95 22.79
CA THR A 676 14.02 6.65 23.48
C THR A 676 13.27 5.55 22.72
N GLY A 677 12.57 5.87 21.63
CA GLY A 677 11.76 4.88 20.88
C GLY A 677 10.48 4.47 21.61
N ILE A 678 10.09 5.20 22.66
CA ILE A 678 8.83 5.03 23.39
C ILE A 678 7.72 5.82 22.67
N PRO A 679 6.49 5.29 22.52
CA PRO A 679 5.37 6.03 21.96
C PRO A 679 5.08 7.35 22.71
N SER A 680 4.71 8.42 22.00
CA SER A 680 4.51 9.77 22.58
C SER A 680 3.52 9.79 23.72
N TYR A 681 2.39 9.09 23.58
CA TYR A 681 1.38 9.06 24.65
C TYR A 681 1.89 8.44 25.97
N LYS A 682 2.93 7.59 25.95
CA LYS A 682 3.55 7.03 27.16
C LYS A 682 4.56 7.98 27.79
N VAL A 683 5.25 8.77 26.97
CA VAL A 683 6.10 9.87 27.45
C VAL A 683 5.25 10.96 28.06
N ASP A 684 4.14 11.35 27.43
CA ASP A 684 3.17 12.30 28.00
C ASP A 684 2.62 11.80 29.34
N PHE A 685 2.38 10.49 29.48
CA PHE A 685 2.00 9.91 30.77
C PHE A 685 3.11 10.07 31.80
N LEU A 686 4.37 9.82 31.44
CA LEU A 686 5.49 10.02 32.35
C LEU A 686 5.60 11.49 32.80
N THR A 687 5.54 12.43 31.85
CA THR A 687 5.80 13.86 32.11
C THR A 687 4.62 14.61 32.71
N GLU A 688 3.38 14.28 32.33
CA GLU A 688 2.19 15.01 32.77
C GLU A 688 1.45 14.34 33.94
N ILE A 689 1.62 13.03 34.13
CA ILE A 689 0.88 12.25 35.13
C ILE A 689 1.83 11.69 36.19
N PHE A 690 2.80 10.86 35.79
CA PHE A 690 3.65 10.11 36.71
C PHE A 690 4.59 11.02 37.51
N ILE A 691 5.44 11.81 36.84
CA ILE A 691 6.41 12.69 37.49
C ILE A 691 5.71 13.75 38.35
N PRO A 692 4.67 14.46 37.87
CA PRO A 692 3.98 15.44 38.71
C PRO A 692 3.31 14.83 39.95
N LEU A 693 2.71 13.64 39.83
CA LEU A 693 2.15 12.94 40.99
C LEU A 693 3.26 12.49 41.95
N TYR A 694 4.38 11.97 41.43
CA TYR A 694 5.53 11.56 42.23
C TYR A 694 6.11 12.75 43.01
N LEU A 695 6.39 13.86 42.34
CA LEU A 695 6.92 15.09 42.93
C LEU A 695 5.95 15.74 43.93
N SER A 696 4.64 15.47 43.82
CA SER A 696 3.67 15.94 44.81
C SER A 696 3.77 15.24 46.16
N LYS A 697 4.44 14.08 46.24
CA LYS A 697 4.65 13.32 47.48
C LYS A 697 5.92 13.78 48.18
N LYS A 698 5.80 14.04 49.48
CA LYS A 698 6.92 14.52 50.32
C LYS A 698 7.59 13.41 51.14
N GLU A 699 6.84 12.36 51.47
CA GLU A 699 7.29 11.27 52.34
C GLU A 699 6.80 9.91 51.81
N PRO A 700 7.50 8.80 52.13
CA PRO A 700 7.05 7.45 51.83
C PRO A 700 5.68 7.14 52.44
N LEU A 701 4.94 6.21 51.83
CA LEU A 701 3.64 5.81 52.38
C LEU A 701 3.83 5.11 53.73
N GLN A 702 3.06 5.54 54.73
CA GLN A 702 3.05 4.92 56.06
C GLN A 702 1.62 4.54 56.45
N LYS A 703 1.46 3.33 56.99
CA LYS A 703 0.19 2.87 57.55
C LYS A 703 0.46 1.90 58.68
N ASP A 704 -0.12 2.19 59.84
CA ASP A 704 0.13 1.48 61.10
C ASP A 704 1.65 1.42 61.39
N ASP A 705 2.19 0.27 61.82
CA ASP A 705 3.62 0.08 62.11
C ASP A 705 4.49 -0.17 60.85
N LYS A 706 3.93 0.02 59.65
CA LYS A 706 4.62 -0.25 58.38
C LYS A 706 4.83 1.01 57.57
N SER A 707 6.04 1.18 57.05
CA SER A 707 6.42 2.28 56.17
C SER A 707 7.18 1.74 54.97
N GLU A 708 6.97 2.34 53.81
CA GLU A 708 7.79 2.05 52.63
C GLU A 708 9.18 2.66 52.79
N ASP A 709 10.17 2.05 52.14
CA ASP A 709 11.56 2.51 52.19
C ASP A 709 11.84 3.75 51.32
N ARG A 710 10.95 4.08 50.40
CA ARG A 710 11.09 5.18 49.43
C ARG A 710 9.76 5.78 49.02
N ILE A 711 9.80 7.01 48.50
CA ILE A 711 8.65 7.67 47.88
C ILE A 711 8.28 6.89 46.61
N ALA A 712 6.98 6.64 46.43
CA ALA A 712 6.46 5.90 45.29
C ALA A 712 5.02 6.30 44.98
N VAL A 713 4.58 6.06 43.75
CA VAL A 713 3.19 6.21 43.31
C VAL A 713 2.59 4.83 43.03
N TYR A 714 1.28 4.70 43.24
CA TYR A 714 0.55 3.43 43.06
C TYR A 714 -0.46 3.52 41.92
N THR A 715 -0.82 2.38 41.32
CA THR A 715 -1.70 2.33 40.14
C THR A 715 -3.09 2.95 40.36
N ASN A 716 -3.64 2.86 41.58
CA ASN A 716 -4.91 3.51 41.94
C ASN A 716 -4.78 5.03 41.95
N GLU A 717 -3.70 5.57 42.51
CA GLU A 717 -3.45 7.01 42.55
C GLU A 717 -3.18 7.56 41.15
N LEU A 718 -2.41 6.83 40.35
CA LEU A 718 -2.17 7.17 38.95
C LEU A 718 -3.47 7.16 38.14
N SER A 719 -4.36 6.18 38.38
CA SER A 719 -5.68 6.12 37.76
C SER A 719 -6.54 7.35 38.12
N ASP A 720 -6.58 7.72 39.40
CA ASP A 720 -7.36 8.86 39.88
C ASP A 720 -6.79 10.19 39.36
N TYR A 721 -5.46 10.34 39.39
CA TYR A 721 -4.77 11.51 38.86
C TYR A 721 -4.93 11.63 37.34
N PHE A 722 -4.82 10.51 36.61
CA PHE A 722 -5.09 10.46 35.17
C PHE A 722 -6.53 10.91 34.85
N LYS A 723 -7.52 10.43 35.60
CA LYS A 723 -8.91 10.87 35.45
C LYS A 723 -9.08 12.37 35.70
N LYS A 724 -8.40 12.91 36.71
CA LYS A 724 -8.41 14.34 37.02
C LYS A 724 -7.84 15.19 35.90
N ILE A 725 -6.69 14.81 35.32
CA ILE A 725 -5.99 15.59 34.30
C ILE A 725 -6.60 15.40 32.90
N LYS A 726 -6.88 14.16 32.49
CA LYS A 726 -7.33 13.83 31.13
C LYS A 726 -8.85 13.75 30.99
N GLY A 727 -9.60 13.79 32.09
CA GLY A 727 -11.07 13.71 32.09
C GLY A 727 -11.64 12.34 31.70
N LYS A 728 -10.79 11.31 31.56
CA LYS A 728 -11.15 9.93 31.21
C LYS A 728 -10.62 8.97 32.26
N SER A 729 -11.44 8.02 32.70
CA SER A 729 -11.00 6.97 33.63
C SER A 729 -10.29 5.83 32.90
N LEU A 730 -9.22 5.32 33.47
CA LEU A 730 -8.58 4.05 33.08
C LEU A 730 -8.59 3.10 34.28
N THR A 731 -8.64 1.79 34.05
CA THR A 731 -8.51 0.82 35.13
C THR A 731 -7.06 0.75 35.60
N THR A 732 -6.84 0.31 36.84
CA THR A 732 -5.49 0.09 37.38
C THR A 732 -4.68 -0.91 36.55
N ASP A 733 -5.33 -1.94 36.01
CA ASP A 733 -4.73 -2.91 35.09
C ASP A 733 -4.34 -2.28 33.74
N ALA A 734 -5.19 -1.41 33.19
CA ALA A 734 -4.87 -0.66 31.97
C ALA A 734 -3.69 0.30 32.19
N ILE A 735 -3.64 1.02 33.32
CA ILE A 735 -2.49 1.88 33.67
C ILE A 735 -1.20 1.06 33.71
N LYS A 736 -1.24 -0.12 34.37
CA LYS A 736 -0.08 -1.00 34.50
C LYS A 736 0.41 -1.51 33.15
N LYS A 737 -0.48 -2.09 32.35
CA LYS A 737 -0.13 -2.72 31.05
C LYS A 737 0.24 -1.69 29.99
N ILE A 738 -0.54 -0.61 29.87
CA ILE A 738 -0.35 0.36 28.79
C ILE A 738 0.86 1.27 29.06
N TYR A 739 1.08 1.68 30.31
CA TYR A 739 2.11 2.69 30.62
C TYR A 739 3.28 2.13 31.43
N LEU A 740 3.00 1.60 32.63
CA LEU A 740 4.06 1.34 33.62
C LEU A 740 5.02 0.24 33.17
N MET A 741 4.53 -0.85 32.57
CA MET A 741 5.39 -1.92 32.07
C MET A 741 6.40 -1.42 31.03
N GLU A 742 5.98 -0.57 30.11
CA GLU A 742 6.88 -0.08 29.05
C GLU A 742 7.86 0.97 29.57
N LEU A 743 7.42 1.87 30.46
CA LEU A 743 8.33 2.81 31.12
C LEU A 743 9.39 2.07 31.94
N LYS A 744 9.02 0.95 32.58
CA LYS A 744 9.94 0.08 33.30
C LYS A 744 10.90 -0.63 32.34
N ASN A 745 10.39 -1.24 31.27
CA ASN A 745 11.22 -1.95 30.29
C ASN A 745 12.25 -1.03 29.62
N ASN A 746 11.96 0.27 29.52
CA ASN A 746 12.88 1.29 29.01
C ASN A 746 13.76 1.94 30.09
N GLY A 747 13.69 1.48 31.34
CA GLY A 747 14.54 1.95 32.45
C GLY A 747 14.24 3.38 32.91
N LEU A 748 13.02 3.89 32.66
CA LEU A 748 12.62 5.23 33.12
C LEU A 748 12.06 5.21 34.54
N ILE A 749 11.44 4.10 34.92
CA ILE A 749 10.88 3.86 36.25
C ILE A 749 11.24 2.44 36.70
N ASP A 750 11.11 2.16 37.99
CA ASP A 750 11.14 0.82 38.55
C ASP A 750 9.94 0.59 39.48
N ASP A 751 9.75 -0.65 39.92
CA ASP A 751 8.74 -1.01 40.91
C ASP A 751 9.27 -1.95 42.01
N PHE A 752 8.61 -1.90 43.16
CA PHE A 752 8.86 -2.78 44.29
C PHE A 752 7.54 -3.26 44.88
N GLN A 753 7.57 -4.42 45.54
CA GLN A 753 6.40 -4.91 46.27
C GLN A 753 6.21 -4.07 47.55
N SER A 754 5.01 -3.54 47.76
CA SER A 754 4.69 -2.69 48.91
C SER A 754 4.77 -3.47 50.23
N GLU A 755 5.46 -2.93 51.23
CA GLU A 755 5.49 -3.50 52.58
C GLU A 755 4.20 -3.18 53.35
N VAL A 756 3.57 -2.05 53.01
CA VAL A 756 2.30 -1.59 53.59
C VAL A 756 1.09 -2.42 53.11
N ASP A 757 0.98 -2.68 51.81
CA ASP A 757 -0.05 -3.55 51.21
C ASP A 757 0.58 -4.48 50.17
N LYS A 758 0.92 -5.70 50.60
CA LYS A 758 1.61 -6.73 49.77
C LYS A 758 0.89 -7.11 48.48
N ARG A 759 -0.37 -6.69 48.29
CA ARG A 759 -1.14 -6.88 47.05
C ARG A 759 -0.85 -5.83 45.99
N LYS A 760 -0.09 -4.78 46.33
CA LYS A 760 0.23 -3.64 45.47
C LYS A 760 1.74 -3.53 45.25
N ASN A 761 2.10 -2.90 44.14
CA ASN A 761 3.47 -2.49 43.87
C ASN A 761 3.53 -0.96 43.89
N GLY A 762 4.58 -0.42 44.50
CA GLY A 762 4.94 0.99 44.40
C GLY A 762 5.87 1.21 43.20
N TYR A 763 5.70 2.32 42.49
CA TYR A 763 6.50 2.69 41.32
C TYR A 763 7.24 4.01 41.57
N TYR A 764 8.49 4.11 41.11
CA TYR A 764 9.34 5.30 41.31
C TYR A 764 10.24 5.56 40.08
N PRO A 765 10.61 6.82 39.79
CA PRO A 765 11.46 7.15 38.64
C PRO A 765 12.92 6.73 38.89
N ILE A 766 13.59 6.27 37.84
CA ILE A 766 15.05 6.04 37.80
C ILE A 766 15.78 7.25 37.20
N VAL A 767 15.05 8.09 36.44
CA VAL A 767 15.58 9.27 35.76
C VAL A 767 15.64 10.51 36.67
N ASP A 768 16.54 11.43 36.34
CA ASP A 768 16.65 12.74 36.98
C ASP A 768 15.37 13.57 36.73
N VAL A 769 14.58 13.74 37.80
CA VAL A 769 13.27 14.42 37.76
C VAL A 769 13.39 15.95 37.75
N ASP A 770 14.56 16.51 38.09
CA ASP A 770 14.75 17.96 38.20
C ASP A 770 14.65 18.65 36.84
N GLN A 771 14.93 17.93 35.76
CA GLN A 771 14.79 18.40 34.38
C GLN A 771 13.32 18.70 33.98
N PHE A 772 12.35 18.16 34.72
CA PHE A 772 10.92 18.37 34.50
C PHE A 772 10.32 19.43 35.43
N SER A 773 11.13 19.99 36.34
CA SER A 773 10.69 20.98 37.35
C SER A 773 10.64 22.42 36.83
N SER A 774 11.34 22.73 35.74
CA SER A 774 11.43 24.11 35.21
C SER A 774 10.28 24.43 34.25
N THR A 775 9.23 25.07 34.77
CA THR A 775 8.27 25.85 33.99
C THR A 775 8.96 27.06 33.35
N ASN A 776 9.55 26.89 32.17
CA ASN A 776 10.09 28.03 31.40
C ASN A 776 8.96 28.76 30.65
N GLU A 777 8.26 29.64 31.38
CA GLU A 777 7.21 30.57 30.91
C GLU A 777 7.70 31.66 29.92
N LYS A 778 8.96 31.64 29.45
CA LYS A 778 9.51 32.71 28.60
C LYS A 778 10.06 32.21 27.27
N CYS A 779 9.20 31.68 26.41
CA CYS A 779 9.43 31.62 24.95
C CYS A 779 8.07 31.54 24.23
N ILE A 780 7.15 32.45 24.54
CA ILE A 780 6.01 32.74 23.68
C ILE A 780 6.44 33.93 22.83
N ASN A 781 6.77 33.65 21.58
CA ASN A 781 6.58 34.51 20.41
C ASN A 781 7.49 33.97 19.31
N TYR A 782 6.87 33.48 18.23
CA TYR A 782 7.24 33.62 16.82
C TYR A 782 6.74 32.40 16.04
N THR A 783 5.44 32.44 15.73
CA THR A 783 4.75 32.13 14.46
C THR A 783 3.28 31.93 14.81
N ASN A 784 2.36 32.41 13.96
CA ASN A 784 0.91 32.30 14.14
C ASN A 784 0.46 30.82 14.25
N LEU A 785 0.55 30.24 15.44
CA LEU A 785 0.33 28.84 15.76
C LEU A 785 -0.87 28.72 16.70
N SER A 786 -2.08 28.73 16.13
CA SER A 786 -3.30 28.30 16.82
C SER A 786 -3.66 26.84 16.51
N VAL A 787 -2.73 26.05 15.94
CA VAL A 787 -3.01 24.72 15.37
C VAL A 787 -1.97 23.63 15.72
N ASP A 788 -0.87 23.93 16.42
CA ASP A 788 0.14 22.90 16.74
C ASP A 788 -0.29 22.00 17.91
N ASP A 789 -0.30 20.70 17.65
CA ASP A 789 -0.56 19.65 18.66
C ASP A 789 0.67 19.36 19.55
N ASN A 790 1.84 19.85 19.17
CA ASN A 790 3.04 19.83 20.00
C ASN A 790 3.15 21.16 20.77
N LYS A 791 2.47 21.26 21.93
CA LYS A 791 2.65 22.37 22.88
C LYS A 791 4.03 22.41 23.56
N LEU A 792 4.92 21.47 23.23
CA LEU A 792 6.22 21.34 23.85
C LEU A 792 7.27 22.07 23.02
N GLN A 793 7.92 23.08 23.61
CA GLN A 793 9.23 23.55 23.16
C GLN A 793 10.12 22.31 22.92
N PHE A 794 10.87 22.26 21.82
CA PHE A 794 11.82 21.17 21.60
C PHE A 794 12.77 21.06 22.78
N PHE A 795 13.07 19.83 23.22
CA PHE A 795 14.11 19.61 24.22
C PHE A 795 15.42 20.12 23.64
N LYS A 796 15.95 21.18 24.25
CA LYS A 796 17.30 21.64 23.91
C LYS A 796 18.29 20.52 24.23
N LEU A 797 19.18 20.20 23.30
CA LEU A 797 20.20 19.17 23.48
C LEU A 797 21.19 19.62 24.56
N LYS A 798 21.61 18.72 25.44
CA LYS A 798 22.68 19.04 26.39
C LYS A 798 23.98 19.25 25.62
N MET A 799 24.64 20.40 25.79
CA MET A 799 25.95 20.60 25.17
C MET A 799 26.97 19.58 25.68
N SER A 800 27.83 19.11 24.78
CA SER A 800 28.97 18.28 25.14
C SER A 800 29.87 18.99 26.16
N ASN A 801 30.51 18.21 27.04
CA ASN A 801 31.52 18.74 27.97
C ASN A 801 32.72 19.40 27.26
N ASN A 802 32.90 19.16 25.95
CA ASN A 802 33.93 19.81 25.14
C ASN A 802 33.58 21.26 24.76
N TYR A 803 32.31 21.67 24.88
CA TYR A 803 31.84 23.00 24.51
C TYR A 803 31.30 23.74 25.74
N ASN A 804 31.85 24.92 26.01
CA ASN A 804 31.33 25.83 27.05
C ASN A 804 30.25 26.76 26.49
N LYS A 805 30.42 27.19 25.24
CA LYS A 805 29.45 27.98 24.46
C LYS A 805 29.68 27.74 22.98
N ILE A 806 28.64 27.92 22.16
CA ILE A 806 28.77 27.97 20.71
C ILE A 806 29.30 29.36 20.34
N ASP A 807 30.43 29.43 19.63
CA ASP A 807 31.02 30.68 19.18
C ASP A 807 30.09 31.40 18.20
N GLU A 808 30.00 32.73 18.24
CA GLU A 808 29.14 33.49 17.31
C GLU A 808 29.60 33.32 15.85
N ASN A 809 30.91 33.11 15.63
CA ASN A 809 31.52 32.91 14.32
C ASN A 809 31.68 31.42 13.96
N TRP A 810 30.94 30.52 14.63
CA TRP A 810 31.07 29.07 14.41
C TRP A 810 30.95 28.68 12.93
N LEU A 811 30.03 29.32 12.19
CA LEU A 811 29.78 29.03 10.78
C LEU A 811 30.93 29.48 9.89
N ASP A 812 31.54 30.64 10.18
CA ASP A 812 32.75 31.10 9.49
C ASP A 812 33.89 30.10 9.65
N PHE A 813 34.09 29.56 10.86
CA PHE A 813 35.10 28.54 11.10
C PHE A 813 34.85 27.25 10.31
N GLN A 814 33.60 26.82 10.15
CA GLN A 814 33.26 25.65 9.32
C GLN A 814 33.57 25.89 7.85
N ILE A 815 33.22 27.07 7.32
CA ILE A 815 33.50 27.46 5.93
C ILE A 815 35.00 27.54 5.67
N ILE A 816 35.75 28.20 6.55
CA ILE A 816 37.22 28.28 6.47
C ILE A 816 37.84 26.88 6.54
N GLY A 817 37.29 26.00 7.38
CA GLY A 817 37.69 24.60 7.46
C GLY A 817 37.59 23.88 6.11
N LEU A 818 36.45 24.00 5.42
CA LEU A 818 36.27 23.43 4.08
C LEU A 818 37.27 23.99 3.08
N ILE A 819 37.44 25.32 3.06
CA ILE A 819 38.40 25.97 2.16
C ILE A 819 39.80 25.42 2.40
N LYS A 820 40.22 25.31 3.67
CA LYS A 820 41.54 24.79 4.07
C LYS A 820 41.79 23.37 3.56
N TYR A 821 40.82 22.46 3.73
CA TYR A 821 40.96 21.07 3.26
C TYR A 821 40.87 20.95 1.73
N GLY A 822 40.25 21.91 1.06
CA GLY A 822 40.13 21.95 -0.39
C GLY A 822 41.37 22.45 -1.13
N ILE A 823 42.31 23.10 -0.44
CA ILE A 823 43.53 23.66 -1.06
C ILE A 823 44.29 22.56 -1.82
N GLY A 824 44.46 22.76 -3.14
CA GLY A 824 45.18 21.84 -4.02
C GLY A 824 44.41 20.58 -4.43
N ARG A 825 43.14 20.42 -4.02
CA ARG A 825 42.30 19.24 -4.32
C ARG A 825 40.91 19.59 -4.87
N ALA A 826 40.29 20.66 -4.38
CA ALA A 826 39.02 21.17 -4.87
C ALA A 826 39.25 22.41 -5.73
N ASN A 827 39.02 22.31 -7.04
CA ASN A 827 39.26 23.40 -7.99
C ASN A 827 38.17 24.50 -7.96
N LEU A 828 37.11 24.33 -7.15
CA LEU A 828 35.96 25.22 -7.13
C LEU A 828 35.32 25.27 -5.73
N PHE A 829 35.09 26.48 -5.22
CA PHE A 829 34.31 26.74 -4.01
C PHE A 829 33.32 27.88 -4.31
N LYS A 830 32.01 27.61 -4.25
CA LYS A 830 30.96 28.64 -4.39
C LYS A 830 29.83 28.39 -3.42
N LEU A 831 29.35 29.45 -2.78
CA LEU A 831 28.09 29.45 -2.04
C LEU A 831 27.03 30.06 -2.94
N LEU A 832 25.92 29.36 -3.12
CA LEU A 832 24.77 29.77 -3.91
C LEU A 832 23.60 30.02 -2.96
N ASP A 833 22.87 31.12 -3.17
CA ASP A 833 21.60 31.38 -2.50
C ASP A 833 20.49 30.44 -3.00
N GLN A 834 19.27 30.62 -2.47
CA GLN A 834 18.08 29.84 -2.87
C GLN A 834 17.71 30.03 -4.36
N GLY A 835 18.10 31.16 -4.96
CA GLY A 835 17.91 31.44 -6.38
C GLY A 835 19.04 30.89 -7.28
N ASN A 836 19.97 30.11 -6.71
CA ASN A 836 21.20 29.65 -7.33
C ASN A 836 22.18 30.76 -7.74
N ASN A 837 22.06 31.97 -7.16
CA ASN A 837 23.02 33.05 -7.40
C ASN A 837 24.22 32.92 -6.46
N GLN A 838 25.42 33.16 -6.98
CA GLN A 838 26.62 33.13 -6.16
C GLN A 838 26.65 34.31 -5.17
N ILE A 839 26.91 34.01 -3.90
CA ILE A 839 26.99 35.00 -2.81
C ILE A 839 28.33 34.91 -2.05
N CYS A 840 28.75 36.01 -1.41
CA CYS A 840 29.92 36.00 -0.53
C CYS A 840 29.65 35.23 0.77
N ILE A 841 30.71 34.75 1.41
CA ILE A 841 30.66 34.13 2.76
C ILE A 841 29.93 35.04 3.75
N CYS A 842 30.29 36.33 3.76
CA CYS A 842 29.65 37.35 4.58
C CYS A 842 28.12 37.39 4.49
N ARG A 843 27.62 37.36 3.25
CA ARG A 843 26.19 37.42 2.95
C ARG A 843 25.51 36.11 3.31
N PHE A 844 26.14 34.98 2.97
CA PHE A 844 25.65 33.66 3.33
C PHE A 844 25.49 33.51 4.85
N VAL A 845 26.50 33.86 5.65
CA VAL A 845 26.45 33.75 7.12
C VAL A 845 25.33 34.64 7.70
N LYS A 846 25.18 35.87 7.18
CA LYS A 846 24.10 36.77 7.57
C LYS A 846 22.72 36.20 7.25
N GLU A 847 22.54 35.64 6.05
CA GLU A 847 21.28 35.02 5.62
C GLU A 847 20.97 33.73 6.41
N TYR A 848 21.98 32.90 6.67
CA TYR A 848 21.86 31.66 7.46
C TYR A 848 21.38 31.93 8.89
N ASN A 849 21.94 32.96 9.54
CA ASN A 849 21.61 33.32 10.91
C ASN A 849 20.35 34.21 11.03
N LYS A 850 19.71 34.60 9.92
CA LYS A 850 18.55 35.50 9.91
C LYS A 850 17.37 34.98 10.73
N PHE A 851 17.20 33.65 10.79
CA PHE A 851 16.04 33.00 11.39
C PHE A 851 16.30 32.43 12.79
N GLY A 852 17.54 32.49 13.30
CA GLY A 852 17.87 32.01 14.63
C GLY A 852 19.37 31.81 14.83
N SER A 853 19.76 31.59 16.09
CA SER A 853 21.11 31.18 16.45
C SER A 853 21.13 29.69 16.78
N LEU A 854 22.19 28.99 16.37
CA LEU A 854 22.42 27.59 16.71
C LEU A 854 22.36 27.34 18.23
N SER A 855 22.81 28.30 19.05
CA SER A 855 22.76 28.20 20.52
C SER A 855 21.36 28.04 21.11
N ARG A 856 20.29 28.37 20.37
CA ARG A 856 18.91 28.17 20.81
C ARG A 856 18.53 26.69 20.95
N TYR A 857 19.21 25.81 20.22
CA TYR A 857 18.93 24.37 20.21
C TYR A 857 19.65 23.58 21.31
N PHE A 858 20.47 24.25 22.14
CA PHE A 858 21.30 23.59 23.15
C PHE A 858 21.15 24.21 24.55
N GLN A 859 21.26 23.38 25.58
CA GLN A 859 21.36 23.79 26.99
C GLN A 859 22.85 23.90 27.37
N GLY A 860 23.25 25.01 27.97
CA GLY A 860 24.60 25.18 28.51
C GLY A 860 24.85 24.25 29.70
N VAL A 861 26.10 23.82 29.87
CA VAL A 861 26.52 23.02 31.04
C VAL A 861 27.01 23.98 32.12
N GLU A 862 26.49 23.85 33.36
CA GLU A 862 26.83 24.77 34.46
C GLU A 862 28.27 24.67 34.98
N ASN A 863 29.13 23.76 34.48
CA ASN A 863 30.50 23.64 34.99
C ASN A 863 31.53 23.12 33.96
N TYR A 864 32.67 23.83 33.88
CA TYR A 864 34.02 23.41 33.46
C TYR A 864 34.50 23.52 31.98
N VAL A 865 35.78 23.17 31.76
CA VAL A 865 36.84 23.89 31.00
C VAL A 865 37.04 23.41 29.54
N TYR A 866 37.23 24.38 28.63
CA TYR A 866 37.45 24.28 27.18
C TYR A 866 38.57 23.33 26.73
N TYR A 867 38.25 22.41 25.79
CA TYR A 867 39.22 21.63 25.02
C TYR A 867 38.82 21.54 23.53
N SER A 868 39.49 22.28 22.65
CA SER A 868 39.33 22.13 21.19
C SER A 868 40.27 21.04 20.66
N LYS A 869 39.76 20.08 19.88
CA LYS A 869 40.56 19.07 19.14
C LYS A 869 41.22 19.62 17.86
N VAL A 870 40.79 20.79 17.35
CA VAL A 870 41.31 21.38 16.11
C VAL A 870 42.57 22.22 16.34
N PHE A 871 42.68 22.86 17.50
CA PHE A 871 43.88 23.57 17.92
C PHE A 871 44.50 22.80 19.09
N ARG A 872 45.53 21.99 18.82
CA ARG A 872 46.42 21.50 19.88
C ARG A 872 46.95 22.72 20.64
N GLY A 873 46.52 22.85 21.89
CA GLY A 873 47.14 23.68 22.92
C GLY A 873 47.49 25.11 22.51
N ILE A 874 46.53 26.03 22.61
CA ILE A 874 46.85 27.41 22.98
C ILE A 874 46.23 27.62 24.36
N ARG A 875 47.07 27.58 25.40
CA ARG A 875 46.75 28.15 26.71
C ARG A 875 46.52 29.64 26.49
N LYS A 876 45.33 30.15 26.83
CA LYS A 876 45.13 31.60 26.96
C LYS A 876 45.96 32.11 28.14
N LEU A 877 46.86 33.05 27.85
CA LEU A 877 47.13 34.19 28.73
C LEU A 877 45.89 35.08 28.79
#